data_AF-A0A9E1UZB2-F1
#
_entry.id   AF-A0A9E1UZB2-F1
#
_cell.length_a   1.000
_cell.length_b   1.000
_cell.length_c   1.000
_cell.angle_alpha   90.00
_cell.angle_beta   90.00
_cell.angle_gamma   90.00
#
_symmetry.space_group_name_H-M   'P 1'
#
loop_
_entity.id
_entity.type
_entity.pdbx_description
1 polymer ?
#
loop_
_entity_poly.entity_id
_entity_poly.type
_entity_poly.pdbx_seq_one_letter_code
_entity_poly.pdbx_strand_id
1 'polypeptide(L)'
;VNEPFVISAWSKAQDVSGTPDHSYAVYVDVIYEDGSALFGQCAVFATGTHDWERAEQVVAPTKPVAELRVYCLLRYAHTGTAWFDDLRIGPVRTPAVNWLGNAGFEESAPGLDLTFLRDNVCHNAQDQWVMRITDNVSADVGPKTPMNLLRFTLNVAPDLPSRAGHQTVAEREVERFDRLCRDVPGIEGLYIDSVSAWCSRVLNVRRQHWTANTVPFTYDPGTRRVAVSGRFGMRDYLARLQDRYHPLGKAIFTNIHCSHEAFPLYLVSDIPGIESSRFNSEDDLFFYRACSYRKPLLLMNFMNLHGLDRRDVAETFHLNAAFWGELPSTGRYVQRAYREYGDVTHALLPAIRELAVAGWQPVPLCTGSRAERFGHGTDAAFFTVRAGADGSAALQIADQALRPLGRDLVAFDTVWLRPRPLARHEDGWRLDLADSVSGTAVIRVIPKRGVAPWLLQRAAEHARAAARVRSGTAGVTVPLRRAIDSVERLAGNGVTLTSIAAARKALTQAADSSGHDPEDLFALSERRELLQARHALDALALHAVGAGLTVEGARPIVAGKVSGVRAVAESRVGSIRSTGILREAGWKLVPDWASAAGSKGNTATAACAPGRYTLRAQFEVSAPDCPPFLAEQVAFQTVRPAARLVVTRTTIEGDRYELAVGVKDKVEDIPLVLQVEVDPPLPQMPGPVPVVPGTAATRITFPLTHGGVERTITVSAVTGAGVPVAQV
;
A
#
# COMPACT_ATOMS: atom_id res chain seq x y z
N VAL A 1 -37.33 -37.57 12.97
CA VAL A 1 -38.22 -38.71 12.60
C VAL A 1 -37.50 -40.01 12.91
N ASN A 2 -38.10 -40.89 13.72
CA ASN A 2 -37.43 -42.11 14.22
C ASN A 2 -38.19 -43.40 13.85
N GLU A 3 -39.14 -43.31 12.93
CA GLU A 3 -39.99 -44.41 12.49
C GLU A 3 -40.03 -44.50 10.95
N PRO A 4 -40.42 -45.66 10.38
CA PRO A 4 -40.58 -45.79 8.94
C PRO A 4 -41.61 -44.80 8.38
N PHE A 5 -41.26 -44.18 7.26
CA PHE A 5 -42.11 -43.24 6.55
C PHE A 5 -42.28 -43.66 5.10
N VAL A 6 -43.36 -43.19 4.47
CA VAL A 6 -43.65 -43.43 3.05
C VAL A 6 -43.38 -42.17 2.25
N ILE A 7 -42.85 -42.37 1.06
CA ILE A 7 -42.77 -41.41 -0.03
C ILE A 7 -43.79 -41.85 -1.06
N SER A 8 -44.77 -41.02 -1.39
CA SER A 8 -45.66 -41.30 -2.51
C SER A 8 -46.14 -40.03 -3.18
N ALA A 9 -46.48 -40.09 -4.46
CA ALA A 9 -47.20 -39.03 -5.15
C ALA A 9 -47.89 -39.59 -6.39
N TRP A 10 -48.74 -38.78 -6.99
CA TRP A 10 -49.28 -39.02 -8.32
C TRP A 10 -48.46 -38.27 -9.36
N SER A 11 -48.27 -38.88 -10.51
CA SER A 11 -47.66 -38.22 -11.67
C SER A 11 -48.38 -38.56 -12.95
N LYS A 12 -48.47 -37.59 -13.85
CA LYS A 12 -48.94 -37.72 -15.23
C LYS A 12 -47.80 -37.37 -16.17
N ALA A 13 -47.66 -38.08 -17.28
CA ALA A 13 -46.59 -37.83 -18.25
C ALA A 13 -47.10 -37.67 -19.68
N GLN A 14 -46.41 -36.80 -20.42
CA GLN A 14 -46.53 -36.68 -21.86
C GLN A 14 -45.13 -36.77 -22.48
N ASP A 15 -44.95 -37.79 -23.31
CA ASP A 15 -43.76 -38.06 -24.11
C ASP A 15 -42.46 -38.09 -23.29
N VAL A 16 -42.52 -38.59 -22.04
CA VAL A 16 -41.34 -38.68 -21.19
C VAL A 16 -40.39 -39.76 -21.74
N SER A 17 -39.21 -39.35 -22.23
CA SER A 17 -38.26 -40.28 -22.86
C SER A 17 -37.52 -41.16 -21.85
N GLY A 18 -36.80 -42.18 -22.33
CA GLY A 18 -35.92 -43.01 -21.50
C GLY A 18 -36.64 -44.15 -20.77
N THR A 19 -35.98 -44.74 -19.78
CA THR A 19 -36.50 -45.86 -18.96
C THR A 19 -36.83 -45.38 -17.55
N PRO A 20 -37.80 -45.98 -16.83
CA PRO A 20 -38.11 -45.61 -15.46
C PRO A 20 -36.88 -45.65 -14.54
N ASP A 21 -36.49 -44.52 -13.99
CA ASP A 21 -35.36 -44.40 -13.07
C ASP A 21 -35.53 -43.21 -12.08
N HIS A 22 -34.55 -42.99 -11.20
CA HIS A 22 -34.57 -41.96 -10.16
C HIS A 22 -34.64 -40.50 -10.68
N SER A 23 -34.56 -40.30 -11.99
CA SER A 23 -34.55 -39.00 -12.66
C SER A 23 -35.94 -38.58 -13.14
N TYR A 24 -36.92 -39.48 -13.09
CA TYR A 24 -38.35 -39.19 -13.12
C TYR A 24 -39.05 -39.82 -11.90
N ALA A 25 -39.05 -39.08 -10.78
CA ALA A 25 -39.43 -39.62 -9.47
C ALA A 25 -39.79 -38.51 -8.47
N VAL A 26 -40.45 -38.89 -7.37
CA VAL A 26 -40.32 -38.16 -6.11
C VAL A 26 -39.08 -38.67 -5.39
N TYR A 27 -38.12 -37.78 -5.18
CA TYR A 27 -36.79 -38.07 -4.66
C TYR A 27 -36.61 -37.42 -3.29
N VAL A 28 -36.10 -38.18 -2.33
CA VAL A 28 -35.88 -37.72 -0.96
C VAL A 28 -34.48 -38.04 -0.49
N ASP A 29 -33.79 -37.01 0.00
CA ASP A 29 -32.57 -37.14 0.77
C ASP A 29 -32.88 -37.01 2.26
N VAL A 30 -32.36 -37.95 3.05
CA VAL A 30 -32.55 -38.02 4.50
C VAL A 30 -31.26 -37.57 5.19
N ILE A 31 -31.34 -36.54 6.02
CA ILE A 31 -30.23 -36.08 6.87
C ILE A 31 -30.52 -36.50 8.31
N TYR A 32 -29.60 -37.26 8.91
CA TYR A 32 -29.70 -37.72 10.29
C TYR A 32 -29.18 -36.67 11.27
N GLU A 33 -29.59 -36.77 12.55
CA GLU A 33 -29.19 -35.84 13.62
C GLU A 33 -27.67 -35.79 13.86
N ASP A 34 -26.94 -36.85 13.51
CA ASP A 34 -25.48 -36.92 13.61
C ASP A 34 -24.75 -36.29 12.40
N GLY A 35 -25.49 -35.71 11.45
CA GLY A 35 -24.99 -35.10 10.22
C GLY A 35 -24.71 -36.09 9.08
N SER A 36 -24.84 -37.40 9.30
CA SER A 36 -24.77 -38.39 8.22
C SER A 36 -26.04 -38.38 7.36
N ALA A 37 -25.98 -38.93 6.15
CA ALA A 37 -27.10 -38.88 5.22
C ALA A 37 -27.40 -40.23 4.55
N LEU A 38 -28.68 -40.45 4.25
CA LEU A 38 -29.17 -41.50 3.36
C LEU A 38 -29.79 -40.83 2.13
N PHE A 39 -29.05 -40.86 1.03
CA PHE A 39 -29.42 -40.17 -0.20
C PHE A 39 -30.29 -41.04 -1.12
N GLY A 40 -31.05 -40.39 -2.01
CA GLY A 40 -31.65 -41.04 -3.17
C GLY A 40 -32.77 -42.02 -2.93
N GLN A 41 -33.61 -41.77 -1.92
CA GLN A 41 -34.81 -42.57 -1.71
C GLN A 41 -35.90 -42.10 -2.67
N CYS A 42 -36.36 -42.97 -3.57
CA CYS A 42 -37.19 -42.56 -4.71
C CYS A 42 -38.48 -43.37 -4.83
N ALA A 43 -39.59 -42.70 -5.11
CA ALA A 43 -40.77 -43.30 -5.72
C ALA A 43 -40.73 -42.99 -7.24
N VAL A 44 -40.43 -44.00 -8.06
CA VAL A 44 -40.15 -43.88 -9.50
C VAL A 44 -41.43 -44.04 -10.32
N PHE A 45 -41.60 -43.19 -11.34
CA PHE A 45 -42.73 -43.23 -12.28
C PHE A 45 -42.35 -43.89 -13.62
N ALA A 46 -43.34 -44.43 -14.32
CA ALA A 46 -43.20 -44.98 -15.66
C ALA A 46 -42.85 -43.88 -16.67
N THR A 47 -41.98 -44.15 -17.64
CA THR A 47 -41.71 -43.22 -18.75
C THR A 47 -42.73 -43.40 -19.88
N GLY A 48 -42.78 -42.46 -20.82
CA GLY A 48 -43.72 -42.42 -21.94
C GLY A 48 -44.85 -41.43 -21.73
N THR A 49 -46.00 -41.73 -22.33
CA THR A 49 -47.24 -40.96 -22.15
C THR A 49 -48.21 -41.81 -21.35
N HIS A 50 -48.60 -41.33 -20.18
CA HIS A 50 -49.54 -42.00 -19.29
C HIS A 50 -50.39 -40.96 -18.57
N ASP A 51 -51.62 -41.34 -18.22
CA ASP A 51 -52.44 -40.53 -17.31
C ASP A 51 -51.91 -40.66 -15.87
N TRP A 52 -52.57 -40.01 -14.91
CA TRP A 52 -52.16 -40.07 -13.51
C TRP A 52 -51.93 -41.50 -12.99
N GLU A 53 -50.71 -41.78 -12.54
CA GLU A 53 -50.34 -43.00 -11.85
C GLU A 53 -49.69 -42.69 -10.50
N ARG A 54 -49.75 -43.64 -9.57
CA ARG A 54 -49.21 -43.49 -8.23
C ARG A 54 -47.93 -44.30 -8.07
N ALA A 55 -46.87 -43.66 -7.61
CA ALA A 55 -45.65 -44.32 -7.18
C ALA A 55 -45.50 -44.21 -5.65
N GLU A 56 -44.96 -45.25 -5.01
CA GLU A 56 -44.67 -45.23 -3.58
C GLU A 56 -43.39 -46.00 -3.21
N GLN A 57 -42.74 -45.56 -2.14
CA GLN A 57 -41.54 -46.14 -1.56
C GLN A 57 -41.60 -46.00 -0.04
N VAL A 58 -41.39 -47.09 0.70
CA VAL A 58 -41.22 -47.05 2.15
C VAL A 58 -39.74 -46.91 2.49
N VAL A 59 -39.41 -45.97 3.37
CA VAL A 59 -38.07 -45.74 3.88
C VAL A 59 -38.03 -46.06 5.36
N ALA A 60 -37.14 -46.97 5.75
CA ALA A 60 -36.86 -47.28 7.14
C ALA A 60 -35.56 -46.57 7.56
N PRO A 61 -35.64 -45.42 8.26
CA PRO A 61 -34.43 -44.72 8.70
C PRO A 61 -33.67 -45.57 9.72
N THR A 62 -32.34 -45.64 9.57
CA THR A 62 -31.48 -46.40 10.50
C THR A 62 -31.07 -45.59 11.72
N LYS A 63 -31.36 -44.27 11.72
CA LYS A 63 -31.04 -43.31 12.77
C LYS A 63 -32.13 -42.23 12.85
N PRO A 64 -32.19 -41.45 13.95
CA PRO A 64 -33.03 -40.26 14.02
C PRO A 64 -32.78 -39.27 12.89
N VAL A 65 -33.83 -38.93 12.15
CA VAL A 65 -33.80 -37.99 11.02
C VAL A 65 -34.02 -36.56 11.52
N ALA A 66 -33.09 -35.67 11.16
CA ALA A 66 -33.18 -34.23 11.40
C ALA A 66 -33.90 -33.48 10.27
N GLU A 67 -33.63 -33.83 9.02
CA GLU A 67 -34.14 -33.13 7.83
C GLU A 67 -34.49 -34.12 6.71
N LEU A 68 -35.58 -33.86 5.98
CA LEU A 68 -35.94 -34.53 4.74
C LEU A 68 -35.96 -33.48 3.62
N ARG A 69 -35.15 -33.68 2.58
CA ARG A 69 -35.15 -32.82 1.38
C ARG A 69 -35.89 -33.52 0.27
N VAL A 70 -37.00 -32.95 -0.16
CA VAL A 70 -37.98 -33.60 -1.06
C VAL A 70 -37.99 -32.86 -2.40
N TYR A 71 -37.92 -33.62 -3.50
CA TYR A 71 -37.84 -33.09 -4.85
C TYR A 71 -38.78 -33.86 -5.78
N CYS A 72 -39.57 -33.16 -6.61
CA CYS A 72 -40.14 -33.73 -7.82
C CYS A 72 -39.13 -33.58 -8.95
N LEU A 73 -38.71 -34.69 -9.55
CA LEU A 73 -37.62 -34.68 -10.53
C LEU A 73 -38.13 -35.10 -11.90
N LEU A 74 -37.72 -34.33 -12.91
CA LEU A 74 -37.61 -34.71 -14.32
C LEU A 74 -36.27 -34.13 -14.80
N ARG A 75 -35.23 -34.95 -14.92
CA ARG A 75 -33.85 -34.47 -15.15
C ARG A 75 -32.96 -35.40 -15.99
N TYR A 76 -31.74 -34.93 -16.27
CA TYR A 76 -30.71 -35.62 -17.06
C TYR A 76 -31.17 -35.98 -18.49
N ALA A 77 -31.22 -37.27 -18.83
CA ALA A 77 -31.50 -37.74 -20.19
C ALA A 77 -33.00 -37.82 -20.51
N HIS A 78 -33.88 -37.57 -19.53
CA HIS A 78 -35.32 -37.49 -19.77
C HIS A 78 -35.67 -36.17 -20.45
N THR A 79 -36.47 -36.26 -21.50
CA THR A 79 -37.18 -35.17 -22.19
C THR A 79 -38.68 -35.43 -22.09
N GLY A 80 -39.54 -34.46 -22.36
CA GLY A 80 -41.00 -34.59 -22.23
C GLY A 80 -41.57 -33.67 -21.14
N THR A 81 -42.83 -33.88 -20.78
CA THR A 81 -43.53 -33.10 -19.73
C THR A 81 -44.10 -34.03 -18.68
N ALA A 82 -43.93 -33.69 -17.40
CA ALA A 82 -44.54 -34.40 -16.29
C ALA A 82 -45.27 -33.42 -15.36
N TRP A 83 -46.40 -33.86 -14.80
CA TRP A 83 -47.17 -33.15 -13.78
C TRP A 83 -47.19 -34.01 -12.53
N PHE A 84 -47.01 -33.40 -11.36
CA PHE A 84 -47.03 -34.07 -10.07
C PHE A 84 -48.17 -33.53 -9.23
N ASP A 85 -48.81 -34.40 -8.45
CA ASP A 85 -49.88 -34.02 -7.54
C ASP A 85 -49.93 -34.96 -6.33
N ASP A 86 -50.65 -34.54 -5.28
CA ASP A 86 -50.94 -35.34 -4.09
C ASP A 86 -49.68 -35.99 -3.46
N LEU A 87 -48.63 -35.20 -3.28
CA LEU A 87 -47.40 -35.67 -2.62
C LEU A 87 -47.67 -36.02 -1.18
N ARG A 88 -47.08 -37.12 -0.71
CA ARG A 88 -47.15 -37.55 0.67
C ARG A 88 -45.80 -38.00 1.17
N ILE A 89 -45.37 -37.34 2.25
CA ILE A 89 -44.29 -37.79 3.11
C ILE A 89 -44.87 -37.90 4.52
N GLY A 90 -44.89 -39.09 5.09
CA GLY A 90 -45.50 -39.26 6.40
C GLY A 90 -45.29 -40.64 6.99
N PRO A 91 -45.65 -40.85 8.27
CA PRO A 91 -45.41 -42.10 8.96
C PRO A 91 -46.22 -43.22 8.31
N VAL A 92 -45.61 -44.40 8.16
CA VAL A 92 -46.31 -45.58 7.59
C VAL A 92 -47.54 -45.93 8.43
N ARG A 93 -47.44 -45.78 9.76
CA ARG A 93 -48.47 -46.15 10.72
C ARG A 93 -49.66 -45.21 10.79
N THR A 94 -49.54 -43.99 10.26
CA THR A 94 -50.63 -43.00 10.32
C THR A 94 -50.86 -42.39 8.94
N PRO A 95 -51.57 -43.11 8.05
CA PRO A 95 -51.65 -42.69 6.66
C PRO A 95 -52.29 -41.33 6.39
N ALA A 96 -53.11 -40.84 7.32
CA ALA A 96 -53.73 -39.52 7.27
C ALA A 96 -52.76 -38.35 7.55
N VAL A 97 -51.57 -38.62 8.12
CA VAL A 97 -50.59 -37.58 8.41
C VAL A 97 -49.69 -37.37 7.20
N ASN A 98 -49.63 -36.12 6.75
CA ASN A 98 -48.67 -35.63 5.77
C ASN A 98 -47.81 -34.54 6.41
N TRP A 99 -46.49 -34.70 6.34
CA TRP A 99 -45.53 -33.74 6.87
C TRP A 99 -45.26 -32.59 5.88
N LEU A 100 -45.72 -32.71 4.64
CA LEU A 100 -45.65 -31.62 3.66
C LEU A 100 -46.81 -30.64 3.87
N GLY A 101 -46.50 -29.35 3.97
CA GLY A 101 -47.50 -28.28 4.14
C GLY A 101 -48.29 -27.96 2.87
N ASN A 102 -47.67 -28.06 1.67
CA ASN A 102 -48.30 -27.77 0.38
C ASN A 102 -48.17 -28.96 -0.58
N ALA A 103 -48.77 -30.08 -0.19
CA ALA A 103 -48.64 -31.38 -0.85
C ALA A 103 -49.21 -31.45 -2.28
N GLY A 104 -50.25 -30.67 -2.57
CA GLY A 104 -50.88 -30.60 -3.90
C GLY A 104 -50.39 -29.42 -4.74
N PHE A 105 -49.45 -28.61 -4.25
CA PHE A 105 -48.99 -27.37 -4.90
C PHE A 105 -50.06 -26.28 -5.13
N GLU A 106 -51.28 -26.48 -4.64
CA GLU A 106 -52.40 -25.53 -4.78
C GLU A 106 -52.26 -24.30 -3.88
N GLU A 107 -51.49 -24.38 -2.79
CA GLU A 107 -51.22 -23.24 -1.93
C GLU A 107 -50.11 -22.38 -2.54
N SER A 108 -50.51 -21.38 -3.31
CA SER A 108 -49.62 -20.29 -3.71
C SER A 108 -49.47 -19.28 -2.55
N ALA A 109 -48.84 -19.69 -1.44
CA ALA A 109 -48.28 -18.71 -0.52
C ALA A 109 -47.25 -17.90 -1.34
N PRO A 110 -47.40 -16.57 -1.51
CA PRO A 110 -46.38 -15.80 -2.18
C PRO A 110 -45.12 -15.97 -1.34
N GLY A 111 -44.16 -16.77 -1.82
CA GLY A 111 -42.89 -16.91 -1.13
C GLY A 111 -42.39 -15.50 -0.83
N LEU A 112 -42.17 -15.17 0.44
CA LEU A 112 -41.84 -13.79 0.84
C LEU A 112 -40.66 -13.26 0.02
N ASP A 113 -39.72 -14.15 -0.35
CA ASP A 113 -38.62 -13.84 -1.26
C ASP A 113 -39.06 -13.57 -2.70
N LEU A 114 -40.01 -14.31 -3.28
CA LEU A 114 -40.53 -14.03 -4.63
C LEU A 114 -41.30 -12.71 -4.67
N THR A 115 -42.06 -12.41 -3.62
CA THR A 115 -42.76 -11.12 -3.46
C THR A 115 -41.75 -9.99 -3.34
N PHE A 116 -40.75 -10.14 -2.46
CA PHE A 116 -39.66 -9.19 -2.29
C PHE A 116 -38.91 -8.94 -3.62
N LEU A 117 -38.59 -9.99 -4.38
CA LEU A 117 -37.97 -9.88 -5.70
C LEU A 117 -38.88 -9.12 -6.67
N ARG A 118 -40.13 -9.54 -6.83
CA ARG A 118 -41.10 -8.91 -7.74
C ARG A 118 -41.29 -7.44 -7.41
N ASP A 119 -41.32 -7.08 -6.14
CA ASP A 119 -41.61 -5.71 -5.72
C ASP A 119 -40.40 -4.79 -5.84
N ASN A 120 -39.18 -5.32 -5.78
CA ASN A 120 -37.96 -4.52 -5.82
C ASN A 120 -37.19 -4.60 -7.15
N VAL A 121 -37.46 -5.55 -8.04
CA VAL A 121 -36.70 -5.73 -9.29
C VAL A 121 -36.83 -4.52 -10.24
N CYS A 122 -35.71 -4.10 -10.82
CA CYS A 122 -35.66 -3.04 -11.83
C CYS A 122 -36.15 -3.56 -13.20
N HIS A 123 -36.71 -2.66 -14.03
CA HIS A 123 -37.09 -2.97 -15.40
C HIS A 123 -36.17 -2.27 -16.41
N ASN A 124 -35.79 -2.98 -17.48
CA ASN A 124 -35.06 -2.41 -18.62
C ASN A 124 -35.99 -1.65 -19.59
N ALA A 125 -35.44 -1.07 -20.64
CA ALA A 125 -36.19 -0.29 -21.64
C ALA A 125 -37.30 -1.07 -22.39
N GLN A 126 -37.33 -2.40 -22.28
CA GLN A 126 -38.36 -3.28 -22.84
C GLN A 126 -39.39 -3.73 -21.79
N ASP A 127 -39.43 -3.09 -20.61
CA ASP A 127 -40.25 -3.49 -19.45
C ASP A 127 -39.98 -4.91 -18.93
N GLN A 128 -38.81 -5.48 -19.25
CA GLN A 128 -38.41 -6.79 -18.75
C GLN A 128 -37.62 -6.64 -17.45
N TRP A 129 -37.73 -7.64 -16.58
CA TRP A 129 -36.94 -7.72 -15.35
C TRP A 129 -35.45 -7.74 -15.68
N VAL A 130 -34.68 -6.90 -14.99
CA VAL A 130 -33.22 -6.90 -15.13
C VAL A 130 -32.67 -8.09 -14.36
N MET A 131 -32.39 -9.18 -15.08
CA MET A 131 -31.85 -10.41 -14.53
C MET A 131 -30.66 -10.94 -15.34
N ARG A 132 -29.83 -11.78 -14.70
CA ARG A 132 -28.70 -12.45 -15.34
C ARG A 132 -28.65 -13.90 -14.88
N ILE A 133 -28.45 -14.81 -15.82
CA ILE A 133 -28.05 -16.20 -15.53
C ILE A 133 -26.53 -16.21 -15.48
N THR A 134 -25.96 -16.62 -14.35
CA THR A 134 -24.53 -16.71 -14.13
C THR A 134 -24.17 -18.11 -13.69
N ASP A 135 -23.03 -18.61 -14.14
CA ASP A 135 -22.51 -19.93 -13.77
C ASP A 135 -21.61 -19.90 -12.52
N ASN A 136 -21.45 -18.72 -11.92
CA ASN A 136 -20.58 -18.45 -10.77
C ASN A 136 -21.18 -17.35 -9.89
N VAL A 137 -20.72 -17.27 -8.63
CA VAL A 137 -21.11 -16.25 -7.65
C VAL A 137 -20.41 -14.89 -7.87
N SER A 138 -20.00 -14.57 -9.10
CA SER A 138 -19.20 -13.37 -9.42
C SER A 138 -17.86 -13.36 -8.69
N ALA A 139 -17.37 -14.57 -8.42
CA ALA A 139 -15.98 -14.76 -8.06
C ALA A 139 -15.14 -14.72 -9.34
N ASP A 140 -14.01 -14.02 -9.29
CA ASP A 140 -13.07 -13.96 -10.42
C ASP A 140 -12.48 -15.32 -10.78
N VAL A 141 -12.51 -16.26 -9.83
CA VAL A 141 -12.25 -17.68 -10.09
C VAL A 141 -13.57 -18.41 -9.94
N GLY A 142 -14.12 -18.85 -11.08
CA GLY A 142 -15.34 -19.65 -11.10
C GLY A 142 -15.17 -20.96 -10.31
N PRO A 143 -16.25 -21.50 -9.72
CA PRO A 143 -16.19 -22.79 -9.06
C PRO A 143 -15.84 -23.91 -10.06
N LYS A 144 -15.13 -24.95 -9.61
CA LYS A 144 -14.82 -26.13 -10.45
C LYS A 144 -16.07 -26.77 -11.05
N THR A 145 -17.18 -26.71 -10.32
CA THR A 145 -18.51 -27.13 -10.79
C THR A 145 -19.35 -25.87 -10.98
N PRO A 146 -19.70 -25.52 -12.24
CA PRO A 146 -20.55 -24.37 -12.54
C PRO A 146 -21.87 -24.41 -11.78
N MET A 147 -22.28 -23.27 -11.22
CA MET A 147 -23.54 -23.11 -10.48
C MET A 147 -24.58 -22.45 -11.37
N ASN A 148 -25.79 -23.00 -11.53
CA ASN A 148 -26.85 -22.30 -12.27
C ASN A 148 -27.53 -21.26 -11.38
N LEU A 149 -27.02 -20.02 -11.38
CA LEU A 149 -27.55 -18.93 -10.56
C LEU A 149 -28.38 -17.96 -11.40
N LEU A 150 -29.61 -17.71 -10.96
CA LEU A 150 -30.44 -16.63 -11.47
C LEU A 150 -30.33 -15.42 -10.54
N ARG A 151 -29.91 -14.27 -11.09
CA ARG A 151 -29.73 -13.03 -10.33
C ARG A 151 -30.66 -11.94 -10.80
N PHE A 152 -31.28 -11.24 -9.87
CA PHE A 152 -32.12 -10.08 -10.13
C PHE A 152 -31.41 -8.81 -9.67
N THR A 153 -31.52 -7.75 -10.47
CA THR A 153 -31.06 -6.42 -10.04
C THR A 153 -32.21 -5.70 -9.37
N LEU A 154 -32.08 -5.47 -8.08
CA LEU A 154 -33.11 -4.84 -7.25
C LEU A 154 -32.81 -3.35 -7.05
N ASN A 155 -33.86 -2.55 -6.95
CA ASN A 155 -33.77 -1.12 -6.68
C ASN A 155 -33.48 -0.90 -5.19
N VAL A 156 -32.42 -0.14 -4.91
CA VAL A 156 -31.96 0.14 -3.55
C VAL A 156 -32.43 1.49 -3.00
N ALA A 157 -33.18 2.27 -3.78
CA ALA A 157 -33.64 3.59 -3.35
C ALA A 157 -34.38 3.50 -1.99
N PRO A 158 -33.93 4.24 -0.96
CA PRO A 158 -34.43 4.08 0.41
C PRO A 158 -35.85 4.60 0.62
N ASP A 159 -36.33 5.45 -0.29
CA ASP A 159 -37.67 6.05 -0.23
C ASP A 159 -38.69 5.29 -1.07
N LEU A 160 -38.39 4.03 -1.44
CA LEU A 160 -39.38 3.13 -2.00
C LEU A 160 -40.53 2.91 -1.01
N PRO A 161 -41.79 2.86 -1.47
CA PRO A 161 -42.92 2.66 -0.58
C PRO A 161 -42.82 1.30 0.12
N SER A 162 -42.64 1.32 1.44
CA SER A 162 -42.69 0.13 2.29
C SER A 162 -44.06 -0.06 2.93
N ARG A 163 -44.49 -1.31 3.06
CA ARG A 163 -45.71 -1.70 3.79
C ARG A 163 -45.57 -3.13 4.32
N ALA A 164 -46.43 -3.52 5.27
CA ALA A 164 -46.41 -4.87 5.83
C ALA A 164 -46.45 -5.95 4.72
N GLY A 165 -45.48 -6.87 4.74
CA GLY A 165 -45.30 -7.92 3.72
C GLY A 165 -44.57 -7.48 2.44
N HIS A 166 -44.16 -6.22 2.33
CA HIS A 166 -43.51 -5.63 1.15
C HIS A 166 -42.31 -4.77 1.55
N GLN A 167 -41.31 -5.41 2.16
CA GLN A 167 -40.09 -4.76 2.60
C GLN A 167 -39.25 -4.30 1.38
N THR A 168 -38.62 -3.14 1.50
CA THR A 168 -37.68 -2.63 0.49
C THR A 168 -36.27 -3.22 0.68
N VAL A 169 -35.43 -3.14 -0.36
CA VAL A 169 -34.02 -3.58 -0.23
C VAL A 169 -33.26 -2.80 0.84
N ALA A 170 -33.47 -1.48 0.88
CA ALA A 170 -32.78 -0.61 1.84
C ALA A 170 -33.14 -0.97 3.29
N GLU A 171 -34.42 -1.21 3.60
CA GLU A 171 -34.85 -1.62 4.94
C GLU A 171 -34.27 -2.97 5.34
N ARG A 172 -34.31 -3.96 4.43
CA ARG A 172 -33.76 -5.30 4.70
C ARG A 172 -32.27 -5.25 5.02
N GLU A 173 -31.50 -4.43 4.29
CA GLU A 173 -30.07 -4.25 4.55
C GLU A 173 -29.79 -3.43 5.82
N VAL A 174 -30.56 -2.36 6.09
CA VAL A 174 -30.44 -1.61 7.36
C VAL A 174 -30.68 -2.52 8.56
N GLU A 175 -31.73 -3.34 8.54
CA GLU A 175 -31.99 -4.32 9.61
C GLU A 175 -30.86 -5.33 9.78
N ARG A 176 -30.24 -5.75 8.67
CA ARG A 176 -29.08 -6.64 8.69
C ARG A 176 -27.87 -5.97 9.35
N PHE A 177 -27.57 -4.73 8.97
CA PHE A 177 -26.46 -3.97 9.55
C PHE A 177 -26.71 -3.58 11.01
N ASP A 178 -27.96 -3.31 11.40
CA ASP A 178 -28.35 -3.06 12.79
C ASP A 178 -28.07 -4.29 13.67
N ARG A 179 -28.41 -5.50 13.18
CA ARG A 179 -28.06 -6.76 13.85
C ARG A 179 -26.54 -6.93 13.94
N LEU A 180 -25.83 -6.75 12.82
CA LEU A 180 -24.38 -6.89 12.77
C LEU A 180 -23.67 -5.96 13.77
N CYS A 181 -24.08 -4.69 13.82
CA CYS A 181 -23.52 -3.69 14.73
C CYS A 181 -23.80 -3.98 16.21
N ARG A 182 -24.96 -4.60 16.51
CA ARG A 182 -25.34 -5.01 17.86
C ARG A 182 -24.54 -6.23 18.32
N ASP A 183 -24.45 -7.22 17.45
CA ASP A 183 -23.88 -8.54 17.78
C ASP A 183 -22.34 -8.51 17.78
N VAL A 184 -21.74 -7.53 17.08
CA VAL A 184 -20.28 -7.34 17.02
C VAL A 184 -19.92 -5.89 17.40
N PRO A 185 -19.82 -5.56 18.70
CA PRO A 185 -19.58 -4.20 19.18
C PRO A 185 -18.28 -3.55 18.67
N GLY A 186 -17.27 -4.37 18.31
CA GLY A 186 -15.97 -3.91 17.81
C GLY A 186 -15.97 -3.41 16.35
N ILE A 187 -17.12 -3.43 15.65
CA ILE A 187 -17.23 -2.90 14.29
C ILE A 187 -17.22 -1.37 14.32
N GLU A 188 -16.18 -0.77 13.73
CA GLU A 188 -16.01 0.69 13.63
C GLU A 188 -16.63 1.29 12.35
N GLY A 189 -17.15 0.47 11.45
CA GLY A 189 -17.73 0.93 10.19
C GLY A 189 -18.24 -0.20 9.30
N LEU A 190 -18.90 0.18 8.21
CA LEU A 190 -19.50 -0.74 7.23
C LEU A 190 -18.74 -0.63 5.91
N TYR A 191 -18.22 -1.75 5.41
CA TYR A 191 -17.69 -1.86 4.06
C TYR A 191 -18.79 -2.34 3.11
N ILE A 192 -19.16 -1.50 2.14
CA ILE A 192 -20.20 -1.80 1.15
C ILE A 192 -19.54 -2.07 -0.19
N ASP A 193 -19.59 -3.33 -0.62
CA ASP A 193 -18.94 -3.76 -1.83
C ASP A 193 -19.75 -3.41 -3.08
N SER A 194 -19.07 -3.17 -4.21
CA SER A 194 -19.66 -3.04 -5.53
C SER A 194 -20.73 -1.94 -5.70
N VAL A 195 -20.62 -0.81 -5.00
CA VAL A 195 -21.64 0.26 -5.02
C VAL A 195 -21.81 0.94 -6.38
N SER A 196 -20.84 0.79 -7.28
CA SER A 196 -20.90 1.33 -8.66
C SER A 196 -21.28 0.28 -9.71
N ALA A 197 -21.65 -0.91 -9.26
CA ALA A 197 -22.14 -2.00 -10.09
C ALA A 197 -23.64 -2.25 -9.83
N TRP A 198 -24.17 -3.32 -10.44
CA TRP A 198 -25.54 -3.77 -10.21
C TRP A 198 -26.57 -2.68 -10.50
N CYS A 199 -27.42 -2.35 -9.52
CA CYS A 199 -28.43 -1.30 -9.58
C CYS A 199 -27.88 0.03 -10.10
N SER A 200 -26.66 0.41 -9.72
CA SER A 200 -26.06 1.70 -10.09
C SER A 200 -25.87 1.88 -11.59
N ARG A 201 -25.82 0.79 -12.37
CA ARG A 201 -25.67 0.80 -13.83
C ARG A 201 -27.01 0.70 -14.59
N VAL A 202 -28.13 0.58 -13.88
CA VAL A 202 -29.44 0.35 -14.49
C VAL A 202 -30.18 1.67 -14.70
N LEU A 203 -30.70 1.86 -15.91
CA LEU A 203 -31.76 2.83 -16.21
C LEU A 203 -33.11 2.16 -15.99
N ASN A 204 -33.73 2.41 -14.84
CA ASN A 204 -34.96 1.76 -14.42
C ASN A 204 -36.19 2.50 -14.98
N VAL A 205 -36.92 1.88 -15.90
CA VAL A 205 -38.16 2.45 -16.47
C VAL A 205 -39.41 2.11 -15.66
N ARG A 206 -39.27 1.32 -14.57
CA ARG A 206 -40.39 0.86 -13.75
C ARG A 206 -41.06 2.04 -13.03
N ARG A 207 -42.23 2.45 -13.53
CA ARG A 207 -42.97 3.62 -13.03
C ARG A 207 -43.36 3.53 -11.55
N GLN A 208 -43.65 2.33 -11.04
CA GLN A 208 -43.98 2.15 -9.62
C GLN A 208 -42.82 2.56 -8.69
N HIS A 209 -41.57 2.59 -9.19
CA HIS A 209 -40.40 2.98 -8.41
C HIS A 209 -40.09 4.48 -8.52
N TRP A 210 -40.76 5.22 -9.41
CA TRP A 210 -40.43 6.62 -9.69
C TRP A 210 -40.73 7.56 -8.52
N THR A 211 -41.63 7.18 -7.62
CA THR A 211 -41.94 7.95 -6.41
C THR A 211 -40.76 8.08 -5.46
N ALA A 212 -39.80 7.15 -5.52
CA ALA A 212 -38.58 7.17 -4.70
C ALA A 212 -37.44 7.99 -5.33
N ASN A 213 -37.63 8.51 -6.56
CA ASN A 213 -36.57 9.22 -7.27
C ASN A 213 -36.50 10.69 -6.84
N THR A 214 -35.35 11.10 -6.33
CA THR A 214 -35.11 12.46 -5.79
C THR A 214 -34.41 13.40 -6.77
N VAL A 215 -34.05 12.92 -7.97
CA VAL A 215 -33.24 13.65 -8.95
C VAL A 215 -33.95 13.79 -10.30
N PRO A 216 -33.51 14.68 -11.21
CA PRO A 216 -34.08 14.75 -12.56
C PRO A 216 -34.06 13.39 -13.28
N PHE A 217 -35.17 13.07 -13.95
CA PHE A 217 -35.24 11.89 -14.81
C PHE A 217 -34.28 11.99 -15.99
N THR A 218 -33.89 10.83 -16.51
CA THR A 218 -33.07 10.72 -17.72
C THR A 218 -33.81 9.88 -18.78
N TYR A 219 -33.15 9.61 -19.90
CA TYR A 219 -33.67 8.80 -20.98
C TYR A 219 -32.72 7.65 -21.30
N ASP A 220 -33.29 6.48 -21.58
CA ASP A 220 -32.54 5.41 -22.22
C ASP A 220 -32.09 5.86 -23.62
N PRO A 221 -30.78 5.80 -23.95
CA PRO A 221 -30.26 6.38 -25.19
C PRO A 221 -30.73 5.65 -26.44
N GLY A 222 -31.07 4.35 -26.34
CA GLY A 222 -31.53 3.54 -27.47
C GLY A 222 -33.01 3.74 -27.78
N THR A 223 -33.85 3.72 -26.75
CA THR A 223 -35.32 3.74 -26.88
C THR A 223 -35.95 5.09 -26.61
N ARG A 224 -35.19 6.05 -26.06
CA ARG A 224 -35.66 7.38 -25.60
C ARG A 224 -36.77 7.31 -24.55
N ARG A 225 -36.94 6.17 -23.88
CA ARG A 225 -37.88 6.04 -22.76
C ARG A 225 -37.35 6.78 -21.54
N VAL A 226 -38.23 7.49 -20.85
CA VAL A 226 -37.94 8.10 -19.54
C VAL A 226 -37.55 7.00 -18.56
N ALA A 227 -36.46 7.21 -17.82
CA ALA A 227 -35.93 6.28 -16.85
C ALA A 227 -35.37 7.01 -15.62
N VAL A 228 -35.31 6.28 -14.50
CA VAL A 228 -34.57 6.69 -13.30
C VAL A 228 -33.19 6.03 -13.35
N SER A 229 -32.13 6.80 -13.13
CA SER A 229 -30.79 6.24 -13.01
C SER A 229 -30.59 5.63 -11.62
N GLY A 230 -30.35 4.32 -11.56
CA GLY A 230 -30.12 3.60 -10.31
C GLY A 230 -28.90 4.09 -9.53
N ARG A 231 -27.97 4.82 -10.18
CA ARG A 231 -26.83 5.46 -9.52
C ARG A 231 -27.23 6.40 -8.39
N PHE A 232 -28.30 7.17 -8.59
CA PHE A 232 -28.79 8.09 -7.57
C PHE A 232 -29.57 7.36 -6.47
N GLY A 233 -30.27 6.28 -6.82
CA GLY A 233 -30.85 5.37 -5.81
C GLY A 233 -29.78 4.78 -4.89
N MET A 234 -28.63 4.36 -5.44
CA MET A 234 -27.50 3.90 -4.64
C MET A 234 -26.86 5.01 -3.80
N ARG A 235 -26.70 6.22 -4.35
CA ARG A 235 -26.24 7.38 -3.58
C ARG A 235 -27.16 7.61 -2.37
N ASP A 236 -28.47 7.61 -2.59
CA ASP A 236 -29.46 7.88 -1.54
C ASP A 236 -29.46 6.77 -0.48
N TYR A 237 -29.30 5.51 -0.91
CA TYR A 237 -29.11 4.39 0.01
C TYR A 237 -27.87 4.57 0.89
N LEU A 238 -26.72 4.92 0.32
CA LEU A 238 -25.50 5.16 1.09
C LEU A 238 -25.64 6.36 2.03
N ALA A 239 -26.31 7.44 1.60
CA ALA A 239 -26.64 8.56 2.47
C ALA A 239 -27.51 8.12 3.66
N ARG A 240 -28.50 7.25 3.43
CA ARG A 240 -29.32 6.67 4.50
C ARG A 240 -28.48 5.85 5.48
N LEU A 241 -27.46 5.13 5.01
CA LEU A 241 -26.52 4.45 5.91
C LEU A 241 -25.70 5.45 6.72
N GLN A 242 -25.19 6.53 6.11
CA GLN A 242 -24.48 7.59 6.84
C GLN A 242 -25.36 8.18 7.94
N ASP A 243 -26.60 8.59 7.62
CA ASP A 243 -27.56 9.13 8.59
C ASP A 243 -27.82 8.17 9.77
N ARG A 244 -27.89 6.87 9.49
CA ARG A 244 -28.14 5.83 10.50
C ARG A 244 -26.94 5.57 11.40
N TYR A 245 -25.73 5.58 10.84
CA TYR A 245 -24.53 5.00 11.46
C TYR A 245 -23.50 6.04 11.93
N HIS A 246 -23.46 7.24 11.35
CA HIS A 246 -22.61 8.33 11.85
C HIS A 246 -22.89 8.72 13.31
N PRO A 247 -24.16 8.81 13.78
CA PRO A 247 -24.44 9.06 15.21
C PRO A 247 -23.91 7.98 16.15
N LEU A 248 -23.63 6.78 15.63
CA LEU A 248 -23.03 5.66 16.36
C LEU A 248 -21.49 5.63 16.23
N GLY A 249 -20.89 6.65 15.62
CA GLY A 249 -19.46 6.73 15.36
C GLY A 249 -18.95 5.72 14.33
N LYS A 250 -19.82 5.22 13.43
CA LYS A 250 -19.48 4.19 12.45
C LYS A 250 -19.32 4.78 11.04
N ALA A 251 -18.19 4.52 10.40
CA ALA A 251 -17.88 5.02 9.06
C ALA A 251 -18.47 4.14 7.93
N ILE A 252 -18.76 4.74 6.78
CA ILE A 252 -19.16 4.06 5.55
C ILE A 252 -17.99 4.03 4.56
N PHE A 253 -17.46 2.83 4.33
CA PHE A 253 -16.39 2.54 3.39
C PHE A 253 -16.98 1.86 2.15
N THR A 254 -16.77 2.42 0.97
CA THR A 254 -17.38 1.92 -0.27
C THR A 254 -16.35 1.38 -1.26
N ASN A 255 -16.65 0.28 -1.94
CA ASN A 255 -15.91 -0.15 -3.13
C ASN A 255 -16.53 0.42 -4.40
N ILE A 256 -15.77 1.29 -5.07
CA ILE A 256 -16.13 2.00 -6.28
C ILE A 256 -15.21 1.53 -7.42
N HIS A 257 -15.78 1.11 -8.54
CA HIS A 257 -15.05 0.83 -9.77
C HIS A 257 -14.45 2.11 -10.34
N CYS A 258 -13.30 2.02 -10.99
CA CYS A 258 -12.62 3.12 -11.66
C CYS A 258 -13.42 3.70 -12.85
N SER A 259 -14.36 4.60 -12.55
CA SER A 259 -15.18 5.31 -13.54
C SER A 259 -15.54 6.71 -13.07
N HIS A 260 -15.45 7.68 -13.98
CA HIS A 260 -15.84 9.07 -13.68
C HIS A 260 -17.34 9.24 -13.44
N GLU A 261 -18.13 8.32 -14.00
CA GLU A 261 -19.56 8.27 -13.78
C GLU A 261 -19.95 8.01 -12.31
N ALA A 262 -19.05 7.44 -11.51
CA ALA A 262 -19.30 7.12 -10.11
C ALA A 262 -19.25 8.33 -9.17
N PHE A 263 -18.99 9.56 -9.67
CA PHE A 263 -18.87 10.77 -8.86
C PHE A 263 -19.90 10.92 -7.72
N PRO A 264 -21.22 10.69 -7.93
CA PRO A 264 -22.20 10.85 -6.86
C PRO A 264 -21.93 9.97 -5.63
N LEU A 265 -21.26 8.83 -5.80
CA LEU A 265 -20.95 7.92 -4.71
C LEU A 265 -19.87 8.50 -3.78
N TYR A 266 -18.91 9.26 -4.29
CA TYR A 266 -17.86 9.89 -3.48
C TYR A 266 -18.40 10.88 -2.45
N LEU A 267 -19.57 11.49 -2.74
CA LEU A 267 -20.23 12.42 -1.83
C LEU A 267 -20.69 11.71 -0.54
N VAL A 268 -21.09 10.45 -0.67
CA VAL A 268 -21.72 9.62 0.38
C VAL A 268 -20.85 8.45 0.85
N SER A 269 -19.55 8.53 0.57
CA SER A 269 -18.52 7.63 1.10
C SER A 269 -17.66 8.39 2.10
N ASP A 270 -17.42 7.83 3.29
CA ASP A 270 -16.44 8.40 4.23
C ASP A 270 -15.02 8.01 3.84
N ILE A 271 -14.89 6.78 3.32
CA ILE A 271 -13.67 6.24 2.73
C ILE A 271 -14.04 5.72 1.34
N PRO A 272 -13.74 6.44 0.25
CA PRO A 272 -13.87 5.88 -1.08
C PRO A 272 -12.73 4.88 -1.31
N GLY A 273 -13.07 3.64 -1.68
CA GLY A 273 -12.14 2.62 -2.14
C GLY A 273 -12.25 2.44 -3.64
N ILE A 274 -11.16 2.61 -4.37
CA ILE A 274 -11.15 2.54 -5.84
C ILE A 274 -10.61 1.18 -6.27
N GLU A 275 -11.52 0.29 -6.63
CA GLU A 275 -11.19 -1.02 -7.15
C GLU A 275 -10.58 -0.92 -8.54
N SER A 276 -9.47 -1.63 -8.73
CA SER A 276 -8.70 -1.64 -9.97
C SER A 276 -8.34 -0.22 -10.43
N SER A 277 -7.87 0.59 -9.49
CA SER A 277 -7.51 1.98 -9.74
C SER A 277 -6.48 2.10 -10.87
N ARG A 278 -6.62 3.15 -11.69
CA ARG A 278 -5.70 3.45 -12.80
C ARG A 278 -4.51 4.28 -12.32
N PHE A 279 -3.68 3.71 -11.43
CA PHE A 279 -2.59 4.43 -10.75
C PHE A 279 -1.45 4.93 -11.63
N ASN A 280 -1.43 4.60 -12.93
CA ASN A 280 -0.47 5.18 -13.88
C ASN A 280 -1.04 6.39 -14.64
N SER A 281 -2.33 6.69 -14.46
CA SER A 281 -3.02 7.81 -15.09
C SER A 281 -3.16 8.93 -14.07
N GLU A 282 -2.46 10.04 -14.32
CA GLU A 282 -2.50 11.18 -13.40
C GLU A 282 -3.87 11.86 -13.38
N ASP A 283 -4.58 11.91 -14.51
CA ASP A 283 -5.92 12.46 -14.58
C ASP A 283 -6.91 11.64 -13.75
N ASP A 284 -6.76 10.31 -13.75
CA ASP A 284 -7.61 9.44 -12.95
C ASP A 284 -7.31 9.59 -11.45
N LEU A 285 -6.03 9.66 -11.06
CA LEU A 285 -5.67 9.91 -9.65
C LEU A 285 -6.11 11.30 -9.18
N PHE A 286 -5.92 12.33 -10.01
CA PHE A 286 -6.47 13.65 -9.73
C PHE A 286 -7.99 13.61 -9.56
N PHE A 287 -8.69 12.90 -10.44
CA PHE A 287 -10.14 12.74 -10.32
C PHE A 287 -10.52 12.09 -8.98
N TYR A 288 -9.88 10.99 -8.57
CA TYR A 288 -10.17 10.34 -7.30
C TYR A 288 -9.93 11.27 -6.12
N ARG A 289 -8.77 11.96 -6.11
CA ARG A 289 -8.42 12.93 -5.08
C ARG A 289 -9.40 14.09 -5.02
N ALA A 290 -9.71 14.72 -6.16
CA ALA A 290 -10.62 15.86 -6.22
C ALA A 290 -12.03 15.49 -5.73
N CYS A 291 -12.53 14.31 -6.12
CA CYS A 291 -13.83 13.81 -5.68
C CYS A 291 -13.86 13.46 -4.18
N SER A 292 -12.74 13.01 -3.64
CA SER A 292 -12.60 12.67 -2.21
C SER A 292 -12.29 13.90 -1.35
N TYR A 293 -11.78 14.98 -1.94
CA TYR A 293 -11.31 16.17 -1.25
C TYR A 293 -10.37 15.80 -0.09
N ARG A 294 -10.78 16.13 1.15
CA ARG A 294 -10.03 15.85 2.38
C ARG A 294 -10.27 14.45 2.95
N LYS A 295 -11.18 13.67 2.37
CA LYS A 295 -11.47 12.32 2.85
C LYS A 295 -10.27 11.39 2.60
N PRO A 296 -10.01 10.42 3.50
CA PRO A 296 -9.09 9.33 3.19
C PRO A 296 -9.62 8.54 2.00
N LEU A 297 -8.72 8.14 1.10
CA LEU A 297 -9.01 7.46 -0.16
C LEU A 297 -8.10 6.24 -0.27
N LEU A 298 -8.67 5.07 -0.57
CA LEU A 298 -7.92 3.81 -0.67
C LEU A 298 -7.89 3.32 -2.11
N LEU A 299 -6.70 3.06 -2.64
CA LEU A 299 -6.52 2.41 -3.94
C LEU A 299 -6.48 0.90 -3.73
N MET A 300 -7.41 0.18 -4.35
CA MET A 300 -7.60 -1.26 -4.17
C MET A 300 -7.16 -2.01 -5.43
N ASN A 301 -5.86 -2.31 -5.53
CA ASN A 301 -5.29 -2.96 -6.71
C ASN A 301 -4.84 -4.39 -6.41
N PHE A 302 -4.88 -5.25 -7.43
CA PHE A 302 -4.49 -6.65 -7.32
C PHE A 302 -3.14 -6.91 -7.97
N MET A 303 -2.31 -7.76 -7.35
CA MET A 303 -0.98 -8.09 -7.90
C MET A 303 -1.03 -8.59 -9.33
N ASN A 304 -1.80 -9.66 -9.56
CA ASN A 304 -1.85 -10.37 -10.83
C ASN A 304 -2.52 -9.57 -11.95
N LEU A 305 -3.50 -8.70 -11.62
CA LEU A 305 -4.23 -7.92 -12.63
C LEU A 305 -3.50 -6.62 -13.01
N HIS A 306 -2.62 -6.11 -12.14
CA HIS A 306 -2.00 -4.80 -12.32
C HIS A 306 -0.47 -4.85 -12.43
N GLY A 307 0.11 -6.06 -12.48
CA GLY A 307 1.55 -6.25 -12.63
C GLY A 307 2.37 -5.80 -11.42
N LEU A 308 1.78 -5.80 -10.21
CA LEU A 308 2.48 -5.42 -8.98
C LEU A 308 3.43 -6.53 -8.49
N ASP A 309 3.49 -7.67 -9.17
CA ASP A 309 4.55 -8.67 -9.01
C ASP A 309 5.88 -8.21 -9.62
N ARG A 310 5.89 -7.10 -10.35
CA ARG A 310 7.12 -6.39 -10.75
C ARG A 310 7.42 -5.26 -9.76
N ARG A 311 8.59 -5.32 -9.14
CA ARG A 311 9.03 -4.37 -8.10
C ARG A 311 8.97 -2.90 -8.54
N ASP A 312 9.43 -2.59 -9.74
CA ASP A 312 9.41 -1.24 -10.32
C ASP A 312 7.99 -0.68 -10.46
N VAL A 313 7.02 -1.53 -10.79
CA VAL A 313 5.61 -1.14 -10.88
C VAL A 313 5.02 -0.91 -9.48
N ALA A 314 5.33 -1.79 -8.53
CA ALA A 314 4.89 -1.64 -7.15
C ALA A 314 5.42 -0.33 -6.53
N GLU A 315 6.70 0.00 -6.74
CA GLU A 315 7.28 1.28 -6.30
C GLU A 315 6.58 2.47 -6.96
N THR A 316 6.37 2.43 -8.28
CA THR A 316 5.65 3.47 -9.01
C THR A 316 4.23 3.66 -8.48
N PHE A 317 3.50 2.57 -8.19
CA PHE A 317 2.18 2.62 -7.58
C PHE A 317 2.20 3.37 -6.24
N HIS A 318 3.13 3.05 -5.34
CA HIS A 318 3.21 3.71 -4.04
C HIS A 318 3.66 5.17 -4.16
N LEU A 319 4.56 5.50 -5.09
CA LEU A 319 4.98 6.88 -5.35
C LEU A 319 3.85 7.75 -5.92
N ASN A 320 3.05 7.18 -6.83
CA ASN A 320 1.89 7.85 -7.41
C ASN A 320 0.80 8.08 -6.34
N ALA A 321 0.54 7.05 -5.52
CA ALA A 321 -0.35 7.16 -4.38
C ALA A 321 0.15 8.22 -3.37
N ALA A 322 1.45 8.23 -3.07
CA ALA A 322 2.06 9.22 -2.17
C ALA A 322 1.93 10.66 -2.67
N PHE A 323 2.09 10.88 -3.98
CA PHE A 323 1.95 12.22 -4.57
C PHE A 323 0.56 12.80 -4.33
N TRP A 324 -0.49 11.99 -4.46
CA TRP A 324 -1.87 12.41 -4.24
C TRP A 324 -2.38 12.17 -2.81
N GLY A 325 -1.53 11.69 -1.89
CA GLY A 325 -1.94 11.35 -0.52
C GLY A 325 -2.98 10.22 -0.44
N GLU A 326 -3.01 9.35 -1.44
CA GLU A 326 -3.92 8.21 -1.58
C GLU A 326 -3.30 6.98 -0.93
N LEU A 327 -4.09 6.20 -0.18
CA LEU A 327 -3.59 5.03 0.54
C LEU A 327 -3.43 3.87 -0.44
N PRO A 328 -2.21 3.39 -0.73
CA PRO A 328 -2.03 2.23 -1.57
C PRO A 328 -2.44 0.97 -0.81
N SER A 329 -3.15 0.06 -1.47
CA SER A 329 -3.40 -1.28 -0.94
C SER A 329 -3.31 -2.33 -2.04
N THR A 330 -2.82 -3.51 -1.63
CA THR A 330 -2.77 -4.68 -2.49
C THR A 330 -3.77 -5.71 -2.01
N GLY A 331 -4.85 -5.89 -2.78
CA GLY A 331 -5.75 -7.03 -2.67
C GLY A 331 -5.17 -8.26 -3.37
N ARG A 332 -5.58 -9.47 -2.94
CA ARG A 332 -5.12 -10.79 -3.43
C ARG A 332 -3.60 -11.00 -3.39
N TYR A 333 -3.18 -12.20 -3.01
CA TYR A 333 -1.76 -12.50 -2.84
C TYR A 333 -1.05 -11.51 -1.88
N VAL A 334 -1.79 -10.94 -0.91
CA VAL A 334 -1.27 -9.92 0.02
C VAL A 334 -0.01 -10.38 0.77
N GLN A 335 0.05 -11.67 1.13
CA GLN A 335 1.23 -12.27 1.74
C GLN A 335 2.46 -12.19 0.82
N ARG A 336 2.27 -12.44 -0.48
CA ARG A 336 3.33 -12.32 -1.49
C ARG A 336 3.73 -10.85 -1.69
N ALA A 337 2.77 -9.94 -1.72
CA ALA A 337 3.03 -8.50 -1.78
C ALA A 337 3.90 -8.02 -0.61
N TYR A 338 3.57 -8.44 0.62
CA TYR A 338 4.37 -8.13 1.81
C TYR A 338 5.80 -8.66 1.73
N ARG A 339 5.98 -9.86 1.16
CA ARG A 339 7.30 -10.47 0.93
C ARG A 339 8.11 -9.67 -0.11
N GLU A 340 7.50 -9.32 -1.24
CA GLU A 340 8.22 -8.75 -2.40
C GLU A 340 8.43 -7.22 -2.32
N TYR A 341 7.50 -6.48 -1.72
CA TYR A 341 7.56 -5.02 -1.65
C TYR A 341 6.92 -4.40 -0.40
N GLY A 342 6.73 -5.19 0.67
CA GLY A 342 6.18 -4.67 1.92
C GLY A 342 7.06 -3.60 2.57
N ASP A 343 8.36 -3.61 2.31
CA ASP A 343 9.32 -2.57 2.70
C ASP A 343 8.96 -1.20 2.10
N VAL A 344 8.58 -1.14 0.82
CA VAL A 344 8.07 0.07 0.16
C VAL A 344 6.85 0.61 0.89
N THR A 345 5.91 -0.28 1.22
CA THR A 345 4.69 0.05 1.96
C THR A 345 5.03 0.60 3.34
N HIS A 346 5.89 -0.06 4.11
CA HIS A 346 6.25 0.37 5.46
C HIS A 346 6.96 1.74 5.50
N ALA A 347 7.74 2.10 4.48
CA ALA A 347 8.40 3.41 4.45
C ALA A 347 7.47 4.56 4.05
N LEU A 348 6.63 4.36 3.03
CA LEU A 348 5.79 5.43 2.50
C LEU A 348 4.49 5.62 3.28
N LEU A 349 3.85 4.52 3.71
CA LEU A 349 2.52 4.55 4.31
C LEU A 349 2.40 5.50 5.52
N PRO A 350 3.39 5.60 6.43
CA PRO A 350 3.30 6.56 7.52
C PRO A 350 3.22 8.02 7.04
N ALA A 351 3.96 8.40 5.99
CA ALA A 351 3.87 9.74 5.41
C ALA A 351 2.53 9.96 4.70
N ILE A 352 2.05 8.95 3.93
CA ILE A 352 0.75 9.01 3.25
C ILE A 352 -0.41 9.15 4.26
N ARG A 353 -0.34 8.43 5.38
CA ARG A 353 -1.33 8.55 6.47
C ARG A 353 -1.35 9.96 7.06
N GLU A 354 -0.18 10.59 7.25
CA GLU A 354 -0.12 11.99 7.68
C GLU A 354 -0.75 12.94 6.64
N LEU A 355 -0.53 12.73 5.35
CA LEU A 355 -1.20 13.49 4.29
C LEU A 355 -2.73 13.33 4.33
N ALA A 356 -3.21 12.09 4.49
CA ALA A 356 -4.62 11.78 4.58
C ALA A 356 -5.29 12.46 5.79
N VAL A 357 -4.62 12.47 6.94
CA VAL A 357 -5.09 13.18 8.15
C VAL A 357 -5.06 14.69 7.96
N ALA A 358 -4.01 15.23 7.33
CA ALA A 358 -3.88 16.67 7.09
C ALA A 358 -4.95 17.20 6.13
N GLY A 359 -5.38 16.37 5.19
CA GLY A 359 -6.43 16.66 4.21
C GLY A 359 -5.92 17.55 3.06
N TRP A 360 -6.15 17.08 1.83
CA TRP A 360 -5.74 17.77 0.61
C TRP A 360 -6.40 19.15 0.44
N GLN A 361 -5.69 20.04 -0.25
CA GLN A 361 -6.12 21.40 -0.55
C GLN A 361 -6.00 21.66 -2.05
N PRO A 362 -7.07 22.14 -2.72
CA PRO A 362 -7.12 22.27 -4.17
C PRO A 362 -6.26 23.41 -4.72
N VAL A 363 -5.89 24.36 -3.86
CA VAL A 363 -4.97 25.44 -4.19
C VAL A 363 -3.63 25.14 -3.51
N PRO A 364 -2.58 24.78 -4.28
CA PRO A 364 -1.28 24.43 -3.74
C PRO A 364 -0.58 25.59 -3.04
N LEU A 365 -0.85 26.83 -3.46
CA LEU A 365 -0.18 28.04 -2.94
C LEU A 365 1.35 27.97 -3.06
N CYS A 366 1.84 27.32 -4.11
CA CYS A 366 3.25 27.25 -4.45
C CYS A 366 3.46 27.22 -5.97
N THR A 367 4.66 27.59 -6.41
CA THR A 367 5.13 27.53 -7.81
C THR A 367 6.53 26.95 -7.89
N GLY A 368 7.08 26.79 -9.09
CA GLY A 368 8.34 26.10 -9.34
C GLY A 368 8.08 24.68 -9.83
N SER A 369 8.43 23.68 -9.02
CA SER A 369 8.12 22.28 -9.31
C SER A 369 6.63 21.94 -9.13
N ARG A 370 6.21 20.82 -9.73
CA ARG A 370 4.84 20.32 -9.57
C ARG A 370 4.64 19.85 -8.14
N ALA A 371 3.61 20.37 -7.48
CA ALA A 371 3.31 20.03 -6.11
C ALA A 371 1.83 20.11 -5.75
N GLU A 372 1.42 19.26 -4.80
CA GLU A 372 0.11 19.31 -4.14
C GLU A 372 0.29 19.76 -2.69
N ARG A 373 -0.75 20.39 -2.12
CA ARG A 373 -0.74 20.85 -0.72
C ARG A 373 -1.74 20.09 0.13
N PHE A 374 -1.34 19.78 1.36
CA PHE A 374 -2.21 19.19 2.38
C PHE A 374 -2.07 19.96 3.70
N GLY A 375 -3.08 19.88 4.54
CA GLY A 375 -3.09 20.57 5.83
C GLY A 375 -3.86 21.89 5.81
N HIS A 376 -4.58 22.11 6.90
CA HIS A 376 -5.28 23.34 7.21
C HIS A 376 -5.22 23.52 8.74
N GLY A 377 -4.57 24.58 9.21
CA GLY A 377 -4.40 24.82 10.65
C GLY A 377 -2.99 25.19 11.05
N THR A 378 -2.70 25.08 12.35
CA THR A 378 -1.50 25.62 12.99
C THR A 378 -0.40 24.59 13.25
N ASP A 379 -0.68 23.30 13.00
CA ASP A 379 0.21 22.21 13.42
C ASP A 379 1.29 21.90 12.39
N ALA A 380 0.90 21.70 11.12
CA ALA A 380 1.81 21.48 10.00
C ALA A 380 1.11 21.76 8.66
N ALA A 381 1.92 22.05 7.63
CA ALA A 381 1.51 22.04 6.23
C ALA A 381 2.35 21.01 5.48
N PHE A 382 1.78 20.35 4.48
CA PHE A 382 2.50 19.38 3.68
C PHE A 382 2.49 19.73 2.21
N PHE A 383 3.57 19.37 1.53
CA PHE A 383 3.73 19.50 0.09
C PHE A 383 4.26 18.19 -0.47
N THR A 384 3.52 17.58 -1.40
CA THR A 384 4.10 16.51 -2.21
C THR A 384 4.71 17.13 -3.45
N VAL A 385 5.91 16.69 -3.85
CA VAL A 385 6.67 17.36 -4.92
C VAL A 385 7.17 16.33 -5.92
N ARG A 386 6.98 16.59 -7.21
CA ARG A 386 7.65 15.87 -8.29
C ARG A 386 8.67 16.79 -8.94
N ALA A 387 9.88 16.27 -9.14
CA ALA A 387 10.91 16.98 -9.89
C ALA A 387 10.41 17.33 -11.29
N GLY A 388 10.81 18.51 -11.79
CA GLY A 388 10.58 18.92 -13.17
C GLY A 388 11.36 18.04 -14.16
N ALA A 389 11.04 18.16 -15.45
CA ALA A 389 11.74 17.45 -16.52
C ALA A 389 13.25 17.81 -16.60
N ASP A 390 13.62 18.96 -16.08
CA ASP A 390 15.00 19.46 -15.91
C ASP A 390 15.69 18.92 -14.66
N GLY A 391 15.00 18.09 -13.87
CA GLY A 391 15.48 17.55 -12.60
C GLY A 391 15.43 18.55 -11.43
N SER A 392 14.93 19.77 -11.64
CA SER A 392 14.80 20.77 -10.57
C SER A 392 13.61 20.45 -9.67
N ALA A 393 13.80 20.59 -8.36
CA ALA A 393 12.81 20.24 -7.34
C ALA A 393 12.57 21.39 -6.34
N ALA A 394 12.77 22.64 -6.77
CA ALA A 394 12.59 23.81 -5.91
C ALA A 394 11.13 24.29 -5.90
N LEU A 395 10.63 24.65 -4.72
CA LEU A 395 9.31 25.26 -4.56
C LEU A 395 9.42 26.68 -4.02
N GLN A 396 8.66 27.59 -4.62
CA GLN A 396 8.33 28.89 -4.06
C GLN A 396 6.94 28.79 -3.43
N ILE A 397 6.88 28.85 -2.11
CA ILE A 397 5.67 28.68 -1.31
C ILE A 397 5.20 30.07 -0.87
N ALA A 398 3.96 30.44 -1.17
CA ALA A 398 3.40 31.73 -0.75
C ALA A 398 3.30 31.81 0.78
N ASP A 399 3.53 33.00 1.37
CA ASP A 399 3.41 33.22 2.82
C ASP A 399 2.05 32.75 3.36
N GLN A 400 0.97 32.93 2.59
CA GLN A 400 -0.38 32.47 2.95
C GLN A 400 -0.45 30.98 3.30
N ALA A 401 0.34 30.13 2.63
CA ALA A 401 0.32 28.68 2.86
C ALA A 401 0.87 28.29 4.24
N LEU A 402 1.78 29.10 4.79
CA LEU A 402 2.54 28.80 6.01
C LEU A 402 2.24 29.77 7.16
N ARG A 403 1.57 30.90 6.88
CA ARG A 403 1.22 31.93 7.86
C ARG A 403 0.59 31.39 9.15
N PRO A 404 -0.34 30.41 9.13
CA PRO A 404 -0.91 29.86 10.36
C PRO A 404 0.10 29.16 11.28
N LEU A 405 1.22 28.67 10.74
CA LEU A 405 2.27 27.98 11.49
C LEU A 405 3.22 28.94 12.23
N GLY A 406 3.21 30.23 11.87
CA GLY A 406 4.12 31.24 12.40
C GLY A 406 5.39 31.43 11.57
N ARG A 407 6.49 31.86 12.21
CA ARG A 407 7.74 32.26 11.52
C ARG A 407 8.94 31.35 11.78
N ASP A 408 8.95 30.59 12.88
CA ASP A 408 10.05 29.66 13.20
C ASP A 408 9.71 28.27 12.67
N LEU A 409 9.91 28.11 11.36
CA LEU A 409 9.50 26.93 10.60
C LEU A 409 10.72 26.13 10.13
N VAL A 410 10.53 24.81 10.07
CA VAL A 410 11.46 23.87 9.48
C VAL A 410 10.72 22.96 8.51
N ALA A 411 11.40 22.56 7.42
CA ALA A 411 10.89 21.58 6.48
C ALA A 411 11.57 20.23 6.69
N PHE A 412 10.82 19.15 6.55
CA PHE A 412 11.30 17.78 6.61
C PHE A 412 10.78 16.98 5.43
N ASP A 413 11.63 16.13 4.88
CA ASP A 413 11.17 14.96 4.15
C ASP A 413 10.52 14.00 5.15
N THR A 414 9.24 13.71 4.97
CA THR A 414 8.41 12.96 5.92
C THR A 414 8.60 11.46 5.77
N VAL A 415 9.07 11.00 4.61
CA VAL A 415 9.39 9.59 4.37
C VAL A 415 10.74 9.28 5.00
N TRP A 416 11.73 10.12 4.72
CA TRP A 416 13.11 9.91 5.18
C TRP A 416 13.40 10.53 6.54
N LEU A 417 12.48 11.30 7.11
CA LEU A 417 12.63 12.09 8.34
C LEU A 417 13.88 13.00 8.32
N ARG A 418 14.14 13.63 7.17
CA ARG A 418 15.35 14.43 6.92
C ARG A 418 15.02 15.92 6.82
N PRO A 419 15.73 16.83 7.51
CA PRO A 419 15.55 18.26 7.33
C PRO A 419 15.80 18.70 5.88
N ARG A 420 15.02 19.66 5.39
CA ARG A 420 15.18 20.28 4.08
C ARG A 420 15.44 21.78 4.21
N PRO A 421 16.32 22.36 3.38
CA PRO A 421 16.55 23.80 3.37
C PRO A 421 15.25 24.56 3.06
N LEU A 422 14.79 25.34 4.04
CA LEU A 422 13.65 26.23 3.93
C LEU A 422 14.13 27.64 4.24
N ALA A 423 14.10 28.52 3.24
CA ALA A 423 14.52 29.91 3.36
C ALA A 423 13.33 30.84 3.22
N ARG A 424 13.35 31.99 3.91
CA ARG A 424 12.35 33.04 3.71
C ARG A 424 12.75 33.92 2.52
N HIS A 425 11.78 34.36 1.74
CA HIS A 425 11.94 35.32 0.64
C HIS A 425 10.90 36.44 0.78
N GLU A 426 11.03 37.54 0.02
CA GLU A 426 10.23 38.77 0.16
C GLU A 426 8.71 38.52 0.29
N ASP A 427 8.13 37.57 -0.48
CA ASP A 427 6.69 37.26 -0.49
C ASP A 427 6.34 35.82 -0.03
N GLY A 428 7.26 35.11 0.61
CA GLY A 428 7.01 33.73 1.01
C GLY A 428 8.24 32.95 1.44
N TRP A 429 8.34 31.72 0.94
CA TRP A 429 9.35 30.76 1.34
C TRP A 429 9.88 29.99 0.14
N ARG A 430 11.17 29.67 0.17
CA ARG A 430 11.82 28.83 -0.82
C ARG A 430 12.23 27.53 -0.18
N LEU A 431 11.79 26.42 -0.76
CA LEU A 431 12.20 25.07 -0.40
C LEU A 431 13.08 24.49 -1.52
N ASP A 432 14.25 23.98 -1.17
CA ASP A 432 15.16 23.34 -2.12
C ASP A 432 15.24 21.82 -1.87
N LEU A 433 15.09 21.04 -2.95
CA LEU A 433 15.13 19.58 -2.95
C LEU A 433 16.13 19.02 -3.98
N ALA A 434 17.14 19.79 -4.41
CA ALA A 434 18.09 19.46 -5.49
C ALA A 434 18.82 18.10 -5.36
N ASP A 435 18.84 17.48 -4.19
CA ASP A 435 19.44 16.16 -3.96
C ASP A 435 18.43 14.99 -3.95
N SER A 436 17.13 15.25 -4.10
CA SER A 436 16.01 14.27 -3.94
C SER A 436 15.59 13.56 -5.23
N VAL A 437 16.35 13.75 -6.30
CA VAL A 437 15.98 13.52 -7.71
C VAL A 437 16.00 12.05 -8.15
N SER A 438 15.03 11.26 -7.68
CA SER A 438 14.55 10.10 -8.45
C SER A 438 13.09 9.74 -8.11
N GLY A 439 12.21 10.73 -7.87
CA GLY A 439 10.80 10.43 -7.63
C GLY A 439 9.97 11.56 -6.99
N THR A 440 8.93 11.15 -6.24
CA THR A 440 8.04 11.99 -5.45
C THR A 440 8.62 12.21 -4.05
N ALA A 441 8.68 13.46 -3.58
CA ALA A 441 9.02 13.80 -2.19
C ALA A 441 7.76 14.18 -1.41
N VAL A 442 7.70 13.82 -0.11
CA VAL A 442 6.61 14.22 0.79
C VAL A 442 7.19 15.13 1.86
N ILE A 443 6.90 16.43 1.77
CA ILE A 443 7.50 17.45 2.62
C ILE A 443 6.53 17.89 3.68
N ARG A 444 6.96 17.89 4.94
CA ARG A 444 6.26 18.46 6.08
C ARG A 444 6.93 19.76 6.49
N VAL A 445 6.19 20.86 6.51
CA VAL A 445 6.59 22.13 7.11
C VAL A 445 5.91 22.26 8.46
N ILE A 446 6.68 22.46 9.52
CA ILE A 446 6.21 22.43 10.91
C ILE A 446 6.92 23.53 11.72
N PRO A 447 6.28 24.11 12.76
CA PRO A 447 6.98 24.92 13.73
C PRO A 447 8.12 24.13 14.39
N LYS A 448 9.29 24.75 14.61
CA LYS A 448 10.46 24.06 15.18
C LYS A 448 10.15 23.36 16.51
N ARG A 449 9.33 23.97 17.37
CA ARG A 449 8.84 23.39 18.63
C ARG A 449 8.04 22.08 18.47
N GLY A 450 7.43 21.86 17.30
CA GLY A 450 6.59 20.69 17.01
C GLY A 450 7.36 19.47 16.52
N VAL A 451 8.66 19.61 16.18
CA VAL A 451 9.45 18.51 15.62
C VAL A 451 9.64 17.38 16.62
N ALA A 452 10.03 17.69 17.86
CA ALA A 452 10.29 16.66 18.85
C ALA A 452 9.03 15.86 19.24
N PRO A 453 7.86 16.49 19.53
CA PRO A 453 6.61 15.75 19.75
C PRO A 453 6.22 14.87 18.56
N TRP A 454 6.36 15.37 17.33
CA TRP A 454 6.04 14.63 16.12
C TRP A 454 6.89 13.36 15.96
N LEU A 455 8.22 13.48 16.08
CA LEU A 455 9.13 12.33 15.95
C LEU A 455 8.94 11.30 17.08
N LEU A 456 8.65 11.75 18.31
CA LEU A 456 8.32 10.85 19.41
C LEU A 456 7.01 10.10 19.17
N GLN A 457 5.98 10.79 18.67
CA GLN A 457 4.72 10.16 18.32
C GLN A 457 4.93 9.10 17.23
N ARG A 458 5.67 9.44 16.17
CA ARG A 458 6.04 8.53 15.08
C ARG A 458 6.74 7.27 15.61
N ALA A 459 7.71 7.44 16.52
CA ALA A 459 8.42 6.33 17.15
C ALA A 459 7.48 5.43 17.98
N ALA A 460 6.59 6.04 18.77
CA ALA A 460 5.65 5.31 19.63
C ALA A 460 4.60 4.54 18.81
N GLU A 461 4.08 5.11 17.73
CA GLU A 461 3.13 4.45 16.85
C GLU A 461 3.72 3.20 16.19
N HIS A 462 4.94 3.31 15.65
CA HIS A 462 5.66 2.17 15.08
C HIS A 462 5.95 1.08 16.14
N ALA A 463 6.40 1.46 17.34
CA ALA A 463 6.64 0.50 18.42
C ALA A 463 5.34 -0.25 18.82
N ARG A 464 4.20 0.43 18.85
CA ARG A 464 2.88 -0.19 19.11
C ARG A 464 2.42 -1.06 17.94
N ALA A 465 2.66 -0.62 16.71
CA ALA A 465 2.31 -1.37 15.51
C ALA A 465 3.04 -2.72 15.48
N ALA A 466 4.33 -2.75 15.83
CA ALA A 466 5.11 -3.98 15.97
C ALA A 466 4.42 -5.03 16.88
N ALA A 467 3.87 -4.60 18.02
CA ALA A 467 3.14 -5.48 18.93
C ALA A 467 1.76 -5.92 18.45
N ARG A 468 1.19 -5.29 17.42
CA ARG A 468 -0.12 -5.65 16.85
C ARG A 468 -0.04 -6.61 15.67
N VAL A 469 1.14 -6.80 15.10
CA VAL A 469 1.36 -7.64 13.91
C VAL A 469 0.86 -9.08 14.14
N ARG A 470 1.12 -9.64 15.32
CA ARG A 470 0.51 -10.89 15.79
C ARG A 470 -0.68 -10.53 16.68
N SER A 471 -1.88 -10.97 16.31
CA SER A 471 -3.13 -10.56 16.97
C SER A 471 -3.15 -10.81 18.49
N GLY A 472 -3.33 -9.74 19.28
CA GLY A 472 -3.58 -9.79 20.73
C GLY A 472 -2.35 -9.68 21.64
N THR A 473 -2.57 -9.55 22.95
CA THR A 473 -1.51 -9.46 23.98
C THR A 473 -0.68 -10.74 24.14
N ALA A 474 -1.14 -11.87 23.58
CA ALA A 474 -0.49 -13.17 23.66
C ALA A 474 0.81 -13.29 22.82
N GLY A 475 1.08 -12.33 21.92
CA GLY A 475 2.28 -12.31 21.07
C GLY A 475 3.38 -11.33 21.50
N VAL A 476 3.19 -10.53 22.56
CA VAL A 476 4.14 -9.49 22.95
C VAL A 476 5.28 -10.08 23.77
N THR A 477 6.47 -10.19 23.17
CA THR A 477 7.66 -10.66 23.86
C THR A 477 8.14 -9.64 24.92
N VAL A 478 8.88 -10.11 25.93
CA VAL A 478 9.46 -9.22 26.96
C VAL A 478 10.35 -8.12 26.34
N PRO A 479 11.23 -8.43 25.36
CA PRO A 479 11.99 -7.39 24.64
C PRO A 479 11.09 -6.35 23.97
N LEU A 480 10.02 -6.78 23.30
CA LEU A 480 9.09 -5.88 22.61
C LEU A 480 8.34 -4.96 23.58
N ARG A 481 7.83 -5.50 24.70
CA ARG A 481 7.19 -4.71 25.75
C ARG A 481 8.15 -3.66 26.31
N ARG A 482 9.39 -4.05 26.60
CA ARG A 482 10.44 -3.15 27.09
C ARG A 482 10.75 -2.03 26.10
N ALA A 483 10.78 -2.34 24.80
CA ALA A 483 11.01 -1.36 23.76
C ALA A 483 9.90 -0.31 23.72
N ILE A 484 8.63 -0.75 23.71
CA ILE A 484 7.47 0.16 23.74
C ILE A 484 7.51 1.06 24.98
N ASP A 485 7.69 0.47 26.16
CA ASP A 485 7.74 1.23 27.42
C ASP A 485 8.89 2.24 27.45
N SER A 486 10.01 1.93 26.78
CA SER A 486 11.17 2.83 26.72
C SER A 486 10.90 4.03 25.80
N VAL A 487 10.19 3.82 24.69
CA VAL A 487 9.77 4.91 23.78
C VAL A 487 8.69 5.77 24.44
N GLU A 488 7.66 5.15 25.02
CA GLU A 488 6.53 5.88 25.64
C GLU A 488 6.98 6.74 26.83
N ARG A 489 7.99 6.30 27.60
CA ARG A 489 8.59 7.08 28.68
C ARG A 489 9.27 8.37 28.23
N LEU A 490 9.69 8.48 26.97
CA LEU A 490 10.26 9.71 26.41
C LEU A 490 9.21 10.80 26.21
N ALA A 491 7.94 10.45 25.99
CA ALA A 491 6.87 11.42 25.79
C ALA A 491 6.47 12.14 27.10
N GLY A 492 6.79 11.56 28.27
CA GLY A 492 6.40 12.09 29.59
C GLY A 492 7.52 12.75 30.41
N ASN A 493 8.79 12.68 29.97
CA ASN A 493 9.95 13.19 30.70
C ASN A 493 10.83 14.08 29.81
N GLY A 494 11.66 14.95 30.39
CA GLY A 494 12.63 15.74 29.64
C GLY A 494 13.52 14.85 28.75
N VAL A 495 13.41 15.03 27.43
CA VAL A 495 14.12 14.21 26.44
C VAL A 495 15.61 14.55 26.46
N THR A 496 16.46 13.55 26.70
CA THR A 496 17.93 13.69 26.65
C THR A 496 18.51 12.72 25.62
N LEU A 497 19.73 12.98 25.15
CA LEU A 497 20.43 12.04 24.25
C LEU A 497 20.63 10.66 24.91
N THR A 498 20.84 10.63 26.23
CA THR A 498 20.97 9.40 27.00
C THR A 498 19.66 8.61 27.02
N SER A 499 18.52 9.27 27.23
CA SER A 499 17.22 8.60 27.23
C SER A 499 16.84 8.11 25.83
N ILE A 500 17.17 8.87 24.77
CA ILE A 500 17.00 8.44 23.38
C ILE A 500 17.86 7.20 23.08
N ALA A 501 19.14 7.21 23.45
CA ALA A 501 20.04 6.08 23.24
C ALA A 501 19.57 4.80 23.97
N ALA A 502 19.01 4.94 25.18
CA ALA A 502 18.43 3.82 25.91
C ALA A 502 17.21 3.22 25.20
N ALA A 503 16.29 4.05 24.70
CA ALA A 503 15.13 3.60 23.95
C ALA A 503 15.52 2.94 22.63
N ARG A 504 16.49 3.51 21.90
CA ARG A 504 17.07 2.90 20.69
C ARG A 504 17.63 1.50 20.96
N LYS A 505 18.41 1.36 22.04
CA LYS A 505 18.98 0.06 22.43
C LYS A 505 17.88 -0.97 22.70
N ALA A 506 16.80 -0.58 23.36
CA ALA A 506 15.67 -1.46 23.62
C ALA A 506 14.96 -1.89 22.32
N LEU A 507 14.78 -0.97 21.36
CA LEU A 507 14.22 -1.28 20.03
C LEU A 507 15.11 -2.24 19.23
N THR A 508 16.44 -2.03 19.21
CA THR A 508 17.38 -2.96 18.56
C THR A 508 17.30 -4.36 19.18
N GLN A 509 17.30 -4.46 20.52
CA GLN A 509 17.17 -5.74 21.21
C GLN A 509 15.85 -6.46 20.89
N ALA A 510 14.75 -5.71 20.76
CA ALA A 510 13.48 -6.28 20.33
C ALA A 510 13.57 -6.81 18.88
N ALA A 511 14.12 -6.01 17.96
CA ALA A 511 14.23 -6.38 16.55
C ALA A 511 15.15 -7.60 16.30
N ASP A 512 16.25 -7.71 17.08
CA ASP A 512 17.16 -8.85 17.06
C ASP A 512 16.50 -10.11 17.65
N SER A 513 15.55 -9.93 18.59
CA SER A 513 14.78 -11.04 19.17
C SER A 513 13.63 -11.51 18.28
N SER A 514 13.16 -10.67 17.35
CA SER A 514 12.22 -11.07 16.30
C SER A 514 12.89 -12.14 15.42
N GLY A 515 12.15 -13.19 15.06
CA GLY A 515 12.65 -14.27 14.21
C GLY A 515 13.29 -13.75 12.92
N HIS A 516 14.33 -14.44 12.42
CA HIS A 516 15.05 -14.08 11.20
C HIS A 516 14.58 -14.86 9.97
N ASP A 517 13.51 -15.64 10.09
CA ASP A 517 12.96 -16.41 8.98
C ASP A 517 12.27 -15.45 7.98
N PRO A 518 12.78 -15.31 6.75
CA PRO A 518 12.17 -14.44 5.74
C PRO A 518 10.78 -14.92 5.29
N GLU A 519 10.41 -16.17 5.57
CA GLU A 519 9.07 -16.70 5.30
C GLU A 519 8.06 -16.39 6.42
N ASP A 520 8.53 -15.99 7.61
CA ASP A 520 7.68 -15.51 8.69
C ASP A 520 7.36 -14.02 8.48
N LEU A 521 6.31 -13.76 7.68
CA LEU A 521 5.85 -12.41 7.35
C LEU A 521 5.48 -11.57 8.60
N PHE A 522 5.05 -12.22 9.68
CA PHE A 522 4.75 -11.51 10.92
C PHE A 522 6.03 -11.05 11.62
N ALA A 523 7.05 -11.91 11.71
CA ALA A 523 8.36 -11.52 12.24
C ALA A 523 9.02 -10.43 11.39
N LEU A 524 8.91 -10.55 10.06
CA LEU A 524 9.41 -9.55 9.11
C LEU A 524 8.74 -8.18 9.30
N SER A 525 7.42 -8.14 9.41
CA SER A 525 6.68 -6.90 9.62
C SER A 525 6.93 -6.29 11.00
N GLU A 526 7.00 -7.10 12.07
CA GLU A 526 7.38 -6.65 13.42
C GLU A 526 8.74 -5.97 13.43
N ARG A 527 9.75 -6.60 12.79
CA ARG A 527 11.09 -6.04 12.68
C ARG A 527 11.10 -4.72 11.90
N ARG A 528 10.37 -4.64 10.78
CA ARG A 528 10.25 -3.40 9.97
C ARG A 528 9.68 -2.26 10.81
N GLU A 529 8.61 -2.51 11.56
CA GLU A 529 8.02 -1.51 12.48
C GLU A 529 9.01 -1.07 13.58
N LEU A 530 9.74 -1.99 14.21
CA LEU A 530 10.74 -1.65 15.23
C LEU A 530 11.89 -0.78 14.68
N LEU A 531 12.31 -1.05 13.45
CA LEU A 531 13.35 -0.28 12.78
C LEU A 531 12.86 1.10 12.35
N GLN A 532 11.60 1.26 11.94
CA GLN A 532 10.94 2.55 11.72
C GLN A 532 10.77 3.35 13.02
N ALA A 533 10.49 2.69 14.15
CA ALA A 533 10.47 3.36 15.45
C ALA A 533 11.86 3.91 15.82
N ARG A 534 12.91 3.11 15.60
CA ARG A 534 14.31 3.51 15.81
C ARG A 534 14.68 4.70 14.92
N HIS A 535 14.19 4.70 13.67
CA HIS A 535 14.38 5.79 12.71
C HIS A 535 13.98 7.13 13.28
N ALA A 536 12.75 7.22 13.74
CA ALA A 536 12.20 8.46 14.27
C ALA A 536 12.97 8.96 15.49
N LEU A 537 13.47 8.05 16.36
CA LEU A 537 14.33 8.41 17.49
C LEU A 537 15.69 8.96 17.06
N ASP A 538 16.25 8.46 15.97
CA ASP A 538 17.52 8.97 15.48
C ASP A 538 17.39 10.35 14.84
N ALA A 539 16.33 10.56 14.05
CA ALA A 539 15.98 11.89 13.55
C ALA A 539 15.78 12.89 14.70
N LEU A 540 15.18 12.43 15.81
CA LEU A 540 15.00 13.23 17.02
C LEU A 540 16.34 13.58 17.68
N ALA A 541 17.26 12.61 17.77
CA ALA A 541 18.59 12.85 18.33
C ALA A 541 19.37 13.91 17.51
N LEU A 542 19.35 13.80 16.18
CA LEU A 542 19.96 14.78 15.27
C LEU A 542 19.36 16.18 15.44
N HIS A 543 18.02 16.25 15.52
CA HIS A 543 17.33 17.50 15.76
C HIS A 543 17.71 18.13 17.11
N ALA A 544 17.81 17.33 18.17
CA ALA A 544 18.12 17.79 19.53
C ALA A 544 19.53 18.39 19.65
N VAL A 545 20.51 17.91 18.89
CA VAL A 545 21.88 18.47 18.87
C VAL A 545 22.04 19.67 17.93
N GLY A 546 20.99 20.05 17.19
CA GLY A 546 21.05 21.12 16.20
C GLY A 546 22.02 20.84 15.05
N ALA A 547 22.43 19.59 14.87
CA ALA A 547 23.36 19.19 13.81
C ALA A 547 22.58 18.97 12.52
N GLY A 548 22.79 19.85 11.55
CA GLY A 548 22.57 19.55 10.14
C GLY A 548 23.83 18.87 9.61
N LEU A 549 23.69 17.72 8.96
CA LEU A 549 24.81 17.04 8.33
C LEU A 549 24.75 17.31 6.83
N THR A 550 25.67 18.15 6.35
CA THR A 550 25.76 18.59 4.96
C THR A 550 27.12 18.20 4.41
N VAL A 551 27.14 17.46 3.31
CA VAL A 551 28.35 17.14 2.54
C VAL A 551 28.02 17.42 1.07
N GLU A 552 28.84 18.25 0.43
CA GLU A 552 28.61 18.83 -0.90
C GLU A 552 29.42 18.20 -2.03
N GLY A 553 28.76 18.00 -3.18
CA GLY A 553 29.34 17.43 -4.41
C GLY A 553 28.35 16.69 -5.34
N ALA A 554 28.77 16.49 -6.59
CA ALA A 554 27.86 16.10 -7.67
C ALA A 554 27.50 14.60 -7.69
N ARG A 555 26.28 14.29 -8.14
CA ARG A 555 25.73 12.94 -8.32
C ARG A 555 26.48 12.14 -9.40
N PRO A 556 26.71 10.82 -9.22
CA PRO A 556 27.03 9.93 -10.33
C PRO A 556 25.76 9.32 -10.94
N ILE A 557 25.73 9.27 -12.27
CA ILE A 557 24.93 8.29 -13.02
C ILE A 557 25.89 7.13 -13.29
N VAL A 558 25.63 5.94 -12.74
CA VAL A 558 26.41 4.75 -13.08
C VAL A 558 25.56 3.84 -13.96
N ALA A 559 25.91 3.79 -15.25
CA ALA A 559 25.51 2.69 -16.13
C ALA A 559 26.52 1.55 -15.94
N GLY A 560 26.12 0.46 -15.27
CA GLY A 560 26.92 -0.76 -15.15
C GLY A 560 27.07 -1.31 -13.74
N LYS A 561 27.31 -2.63 -13.65
CA LYS A 561 27.51 -3.40 -12.40
C LYS A 561 28.74 -2.88 -11.64
N VAL A 562 28.53 -2.40 -10.40
CA VAL A 562 29.62 -2.03 -9.48
C VAL A 562 29.84 -3.11 -8.43
N SER A 563 31.09 -3.50 -8.20
CA SER A 563 31.54 -4.60 -7.36
C SER A 563 32.21 -4.15 -6.04
N GLY A 564 31.49 -3.43 -5.18
CA GLY A 564 31.79 -3.29 -3.73
C GLY A 564 32.55 -2.03 -3.24
N VAL A 565 32.29 -1.64 -1.99
CA VAL A 565 32.88 -0.49 -1.24
C VAL A 565 33.21 -0.92 0.21
N ARG A 566 34.17 -0.29 0.92
CA ARG A 566 34.75 -0.77 2.22
C ARG A 566 35.07 0.34 3.26
N ALA A 567 34.33 0.30 4.39
CA ALA A 567 34.21 1.05 5.69
C ALA A 567 35.20 1.02 6.92
N VAL A 568 35.81 2.11 7.45
CA VAL A 568 36.43 2.27 8.82
C VAL A 568 36.34 3.72 9.37
N ALA A 569 35.88 3.93 10.63
CA ALA A 569 36.12 5.18 11.39
C ALA A 569 36.24 5.01 12.91
N GLU A 570 36.93 5.97 13.54
CA GLU A 570 36.94 6.24 14.98
C GLU A 570 36.31 7.61 15.27
N SER A 571 35.42 7.69 16.26
CA SER A 571 35.15 8.92 17.01
C SER A 571 34.95 8.59 18.49
N ARG A 572 35.41 9.48 19.39
CA ARG A 572 35.13 9.40 20.82
C ARG A 572 34.01 10.37 21.18
N VAL A 573 32.80 9.84 21.33
CA VAL A 573 31.82 10.28 22.33
C VAL A 573 31.30 9.02 23.02
N GLY A 574 31.98 8.59 24.09
CA GLY A 574 31.63 7.36 24.82
C GLY A 574 32.03 6.04 24.11
N SER A 575 31.58 4.92 24.70
CA SER A 575 32.13 3.56 24.52
C SER A 575 31.30 2.62 23.63
N ILE A 576 31.25 2.83 22.30
CA ILE A 576 30.54 1.91 21.39
C ILE A 576 31.41 1.55 20.17
N ARG A 577 31.50 0.24 19.84
CA ARG A 577 32.17 -0.38 18.68
C ARG A 577 31.29 -1.52 18.13
N SER A 578 31.19 -1.70 16.80
CA SER A 578 30.98 -3.01 16.12
C SER A 578 31.02 -2.89 14.56
N THR A 579 31.07 -4.04 13.88
CA THR A 579 31.45 -4.28 12.46
C THR A 579 30.43 -5.17 11.71
N GLY A 580 30.20 -4.97 10.39
CA GLY A 580 29.52 -5.94 9.50
C GLY A 580 29.10 -5.39 8.12
N ILE A 581 29.18 -6.21 7.06
CA ILE A 581 29.00 -5.89 5.61
C ILE A 581 27.80 -6.66 5.03
N LEU A 582 26.97 -6.03 4.18
CA LEU A 582 26.08 -6.71 3.21
C LEU A 582 26.00 -5.94 1.87
N ARG A 583 25.81 -6.68 0.76
CA ARG A 583 25.75 -6.20 -0.64
C ARG A 583 24.36 -6.49 -1.21
N GLU A 584 23.73 -5.53 -1.88
CA GLU A 584 22.82 -5.76 -3.03
C GLU A 584 22.48 -4.47 -3.78
N ALA A 585 22.11 -4.58 -5.07
CA ALA A 585 21.96 -3.47 -6.02
C ALA A 585 20.65 -3.56 -6.82
N GLY A 586 19.91 -2.45 -6.91
CA GLY A 586 18.72 -2.27 -7.75
C GLY A 586 17.84 -1.09 -7.28
N TRP A 587 17.03 -0.54 -8.19
CA TRP A 587 16.21 0.70 -8.13
C TRP A 587 15.64 1.11 -6.75
N LYS A 588 15.67 2.43 -6.49
CA LYS A 588 15.38 3.06 -5.18
C LYS A 588 13.87 3.20 -4.93
N LEU A 589 13.35 2.32 -4.07
CA LEU A 589 12.67 2.73 -2.84
C LEU A 589 12.71 1.59 -1.81
N VAL A 590 13.40 1.87 -0.70
CA VAL A 590 13.58 1.08 0.54
C VAL A 590 14.45 -0.18 0.41
N PRO A 591 15.53 -0.34 1.20
CA PRO A 591 16.21 -1.61 1.38
C PRO A 591 15.55 -2.46 2.47
N ASP A 592 15.40 -3.76 2.20
CA ASP A 592 15.02 -4.78 3.18
C ASP A 592 16.15 -5.00 4.21
N TRP A 593 15.80 -5.13 5.49
CA TRP A 593 16.78 -5.14 6.58
C TRP A 593 17.02 -6.55 7.14
N ALA A 594 18.20 -7.12 6.86
CA ALA A 594 18.72 -8.30 7.53
C ALA A 594 20.12 -8.04 8.13
N SER A 595 20.40 -8.58 9.31
CA SER A 595 21.71 -8.52 9.97
C SER A 595 22.69 -9.54 9.35
N ALA A 596 23.93 -9.13 9.10
CA ALA A 596 25.00 -10.04 8.70
C ALA A 596 25.95 -10.35 9.87
N ALA A 597 26.20 -11.64 10.09
CA ALA A 597 27.11 -12.13 11.11
C ALA A 597 28.56 -12.24 10.59
N GLY A 598 29.49 -11.54 11.25
CA GLY A 598 30.87 -11.99 11.53
C GLY A 598 32.00 -11.67 10.51
N SER A 599 33.09 -11.04 10.98
CA SER A 599 34.47 -11.46 10.71
C SER A 599 35.51 -10.73 11.61
N LYS A 600 36.58 -11.44 11.99
CA LYS A 600 37.70 -11.03 12.87
C LYS A 600 38.91 -10.55 12.05
N GLY A 601 39.73 -9.63 12.57
CA GLY A 601 41.10 -9.39 12.07
C GLY A 601 41.88 -8.23 12.73
N ASN A 602 43.07 -8.54 13.27
CA ASN A 602 44.07 -7.67 13.94
C ASN A 602 44.97 -6.89 12.96
N THR A 603 45.59 -5.74 13.36
CA THR A 603 47.07 -5.51 13.42
C THR A 603 47.47 -4.09 13.85
N ALA A 604 48.75 -3.94 14.23
CA ALA A 604 49.37 -3.04 15.20
C ALA A 604 49.85 -1.65 14.72
N THR A 605 50.10 -0.77 15.70
CA THR A 605 50.61 0.62 15.66
C THR A 605 52.15 0.72 15.65
N ALA A 606 52.69 1.77 15.00
CA ALA A 606 54.03 2.31 15.25
C ALA A 606 54.02 3.85 15.21
N ALA A 607 54.78 4.49 16.09
CA ALA A 607 54.77 5.93 16.41
C ALA A 607 55.86 6.73 15.67
N CYS A 608 55.63 8.01 15.34
CA CYS A 608 56.67 8.99 14.96
C CYS A 608 56.26 10.48 15.22
N ALA A 609 57.09 11.14 16.07
CA ALA A 609 57.60 12.53 16.21
C ALA A 609 56.88 13.81 15.68
N PRO A 610 57.07 14.99 16.34
CA PRO A 610 56.22 16.19 16.26
C PRO A 610 56.53 17.17 15.12
N GLY A 611 55.48 17.66 14.46
CA GLY A 611 55.47 18.75 13.47
C GLY A 611 54.05 19.29 13.26
N ARG A 612 53.86 20.43 12.58
CA ARG A 612 52.52 21.00 12.35
C ARG A 612 51.79 20.15 11.30
N TYR A 613 50.76 19.41 11.71
CA TYR A 613 49.98 18.52 10.83
C TYR A 613 48.72 19.21 10.32
N THR A 614 48.47 19.11 9.01
CA THR A 614 47.14 19.37 8.44
C THR A 614 46.35 18.08 8.47
N LEU A 615 45.33 18.02 9.33
CA LEU A 615 44.43 16.88 9.46
C LEU A 615 43.44 16.90 8.28
N ARG A 616 43.69 16.08 7.24
CA ARG A 616 42.63 15.71 6.29
C ARG A 616 41.96 14.44 6.81
N ALA A 617 40.78 14.60 7.41
CA ALA A 617 39.93 13.48 7.77
C ALA A 617 39.19 12.99 6.51
N GLN A 618 39.42 11.75 6.12
CA GLN A 618 38.43 10.99 5.35
C GLN A 618 37.43 10.43 6.37
N PHE A 619 36.17 10.78 6.21
CA PHE A 619 35.10 10.24 7.04
C PHE A 619 34.55 8.99 6.38
N GLU A 620 34.55 7.89 7.10
CA GLU A 620 33.75 6.72 6.76
C GLU A 620 32.74 6.49 7.87
N VAL A 621 31.47 6.76 7.61
CA VAL A 621 30.45 6.52 8.63
C VAL A 621 30.17 5.03 8.67
N SER A 622 30.83 4.35 9.60
CA SER A 622 30.41 3.06 10.11
C SER A 622 29.57 3.30 11.34
N ALA A 623 28.28 3.02 11.23
CA ALA A 623 27.35 3.20 12.30
C ALA A 623 26.54 1.89 12.38
N PRO A 624 27.09 0.86 13.06
CA PRO A 624 26.60 -0.53 12.99
C PRO A 624 25.19 -0.71 13.58
N ASP A 625 24.79 0.20 14.47
CA ASP A 625 23.43 0.31 15.04
C ASP A 625 22.65 1.52 14.48
N CYS A 626 23.21 2.16 13.46
CA CYS A 626 22.58 3.25 12.77
C CYS A 626 21.75 2.66 11.63
N PRO A 627 20.45 2.92 11.61
CA PRO A 627 19.63 2.51 10.50
C PRO A 627 20.23 2.97 9.15
N PRO A 628 20.19 2.13 8.11
CA PRO A 628 20.68 2.49 6.78
C PRO A 628 20.15 3.83 6.25
N PHE A 629 18.91 4.21 6.57
CA PHE A 629 18.36 5.49 6.13
C PHE A 629 19.11 6.70 6.73
N LEU A 630 19.73 6.59 7.92
CA LEU A 630 20.49 7.70 8.51
C LEU A 630 21.84 7.85 7.82
N ALA A 631 22.37 6.74 7.29
CA ALA A 631 23.51 6.76 6.37
C ALA A 631 23.12 7.41 5.03
N GLU A 632 21.84 7.36 4.62
CA GLU A 632 21.30 8.09 3.46
C GLU A 632 21.01 9.57 3.77
N GLN A 633 20.80 9.94 5.05
CA GLN A 633 20.70 11.33 5.49
C GLN A 633 22.04 12.05 5.52
N VAL A 634 23.13 11.30 5.65
CA VAL A 634 24.49 11.78 5.42
C VAL A 634 24.78 11.67 3.93
N ALA A 635 24.70 12.80 3.22
CA ALA A 635 25.32 12.85 1.91
C ALA A 635 26.80 12.46 2.08
N PHE A 636 27.31 11.51 1.30
CA PHE A 636 28.74 11.35 1.11
C PHE A 636 29.05 11.78 -0.31
N GLN A 637 29.86 12.81 -0.49
CA GLN A 637 30.82 12.76 -1.60
C GLN A 637 32.18 12.43 -1.03
N THR A 638 32.71 11.33 -1.52
CA THR A 638 34.14 11.26 -1.76
C THR A 638 34.30 10.96 -3.24
N VAL A 639 34.76 11.96 -3.99
CA VAL A 639 35.38 11.72 -5.30
C VAL A 639 36.63 10.90 -4.99
N ARG A 640 36.66 9.62 -5.39
CA ARG A 640 37.95 8.98 -5.65
C ARG A 640 38.44 9.57 -6.96
N PRO A 641 39.51 10.37 -6.98
CA PRO A 641 40.10 10.78 -8.24
C PRO A 641 40.49 9.52 -9.03
N ALA A 642 40.30 9.51 -10.36
CA ALA A 642 40.51 8.31 -11.18
C ALA A 642 41.99 7.84 -11.19
N ALA A 643 42.87 8.67 -10.63
CA ALA A 643 44.19 8.33 -10.18
C ALA A 643 44.53 9.14 -8.92
N ARG A 644 45.55 8.74 -8.17
CA ARG A 644 46.10 9.52 -7.05
C ARG A 644 47.46 10.09 -7.45
N LEU A 645 47.62 11.40 -7.36
CA LEU A 645 48.94 12.03 -7.45
C LEU A 645 49.63 12.00 -6.09
N VAL A 646 50.89 11.60 -6.09
CA VAL A 646 51.73 11.58 -4.90
C VAL A 646 53.04 12.27 -5.23
N VAL A 647 53.34 13.36 -4.53
CA VAL A 647 54.68 13.93 -4.56
C VAL A 647 55.62 12.94 -3.87
N THR A 648 56.51 12.32 -4.64
CA THR A 648 57.41 11.28 -4.14
C THR A 648 58.74 11.86 -3.68
N ARG A 649 59.16 12.99 -4.24
CA ARG A 649 60.39 13.68 -3.87
C ARG A 649 60.33 15.16 -4.27
N THR A 650 60.90 16.01 -3.43
CA THR A 650 61.20 17.41 -3.73
C THR A 650 62.69 17.64 -3.53
N THR A 651 63.39 18.18 -4.51
CA THR A 651 64.84 18.41 -4.45
C THR A 651 65.18 19.81 -4.94
N ILE A 652 66.14 20.46 -4.28
CA ILE A 652 66.71 21.74 -4.71
C ILE A 652 68.15 21.47 -5.12
N GLU A 653 68.48 21.72 -6.38
CA GLU A 653 69.84 21.61 -6.92
C GLU A 653 70.16 22.89 -7.71
N GLY A 654 71.13 23.66 -7.23
CA GLY A 654 71.50 24.94 -7.84
C GLY A 654 70.36 25.96 -7.83
N ASP A 655 70.03 26.49 -9.00
CA ASP A 655 68.96 27.46 -9.25
C ASP A 655 67.63 26.79 -9.68
N ARG A 656 67.46 25.49 -9.43
CA ARG A 656 66.27 24.72 -9.84
C ARG A 656 65.62 23.96 -8.69
N TYR A 657 64.30 23.99 -8.65
CA TYR A 657 63.45 23.17 -7.78
C TYR A 657 62.86 22.03 -8.61
N GLU A 658 63.05 20.79 -8.21
CA GLU A 658 62.48 19.60 -8.86
C GLU A 658 61.39 18.96 -8.00
N LEU A 659 60.24 18.74 -8.62
CA LEU A 659 59.09 18.04 -8.06
C LEU A 659 58.89 16.72 -8.80
N ALA A 660 59.08 15.59 -8.12
CA ALA A 660 58.77 14.27 -8.65
C ALA A 660 57.34 13.87 -8.23
N VAL A 661 56.46 13.69 -9.21
CA VAL A 661 55.05 13.33 -9.00
C VAL A 661 54.80 11.93 -9.57
N GLY A 662 54.44 11.00 -8.70
CA GLY A 662 54.00 9.66 -9.06
C GLY A 662 52.47 9.60 -9.20
N VAL A 663 52.01 8.78 -10.15
CA VAL A 663 50.58 8.46 -10.32
C VAL A 663 50.35 7.06 -9.75
N LYS A 664 49.46 6.94 -8.76
CA LYS A 664 49.08 5.68 -8.11
C LYS A 664 47.58 5.43 -8.25
N ASP A 665 47.13 4.20 -7.99
CA ASP A 665 45.72 3.83 -7.89
C ASP A 665 44.87 4.22 -9.12
N LYS A 666 45.47 4.13 -10.32
CA LYS A 666 44.84 4.50 -11.59
C LYS A 666 43.80 3.45 -11.99
N VAL A 667 42.56 3.90 -12.22
CA VAL A 667 41.40 3.02 -12.41
C VAL A 667 41.28 2.51 -13.87
N GLU A 668 41.86 3.20 -14.85
CA GLU A 668 41.83 2.85 -16.28
C GLU A 668 43.15 3.18 -16.99
N ASP A 669 43.47 2.51 -18.11
CA ASP A 669 44.73 2.72 -18.87
C ASP A 669 44.75 4.00 -19.75
N ILE A 670 43.90 4.98 -19.47
CA ILE A 670 43.82 6.23 -20.23
C ILE A 670 45.14 7.03 -20.12
N PRO A 671 45.74 7.51 -21.24
CA PRO A 671 46.93 8.37 -21.17
C PRO A 671 46.63 9.65 -20.37
N LEU A 672 47.47 9.94 -19.38
CA LEU A 672 47.36 11.14 -18.55
C LEU A 672 48.50 12.10 -18.86
N VAL A 673 48.21 13.39 -18.76
CA VAL A 673 49.18 14.48 -18.85
C VAL A 673 49.14 15.27 -17.55
N LEU A 674 50.29 15.58 -16.96
CA LEU A 674 50.39 16.46 -15.81
C LEU A 674 50.41 17.91 -16.30
N GLN A 675 49.43 18.70 -15.87
CA GLN A 675 49.41 20.15 -15.99
C GLN A 675 49.83 20.78 -14.67
N VAL A 676 50.52 21.90 -14.76
CA VAL A 676 51.16 22.54 -13.62
C VAL A 676 50.79 24.00 -13.58
N GLU A 677 50.23 24.42 -12.46
CA GLU A 677 49.88 25.81 -12.18
C GLU A 677 50.70 26.29 -10.99
N VAL A 678 51.16 27.54 -11.03
CA VAL A 678 51.95 28.16 -9.97
C VAL A 678 51.38 29.53 -9.70
N ASP A 679 51.08 29.82 -8.44
CA ASP A 679 50.53 31.11 -8.00
C ASP A 679 51.35 31.70 -6.85
N PRO A 680 51.88 32.94 -6.95
CA PRO A 680 51.94 33.77 -8.17
C PRO A 680 52.84 33.19 -9.28
N PRO A 681 52.51 33.41 -10.57
CA PRO A 681 53.11 32.72 -11.72
C PRO A 681 54.61 32.98 -11.87
N LEU A 682 55.32 31.98 -12.41
CA LEU A 682 56.74 32.08 -12.71
C LEU A 682 56.98 32.70 -14.10
N PRO A 683 58.15 33.34 -14.34
CA PRO A 683 58.50 33.90 -15.64
C PRO A 683 58.48 32.88 -16.79
N GLN A 684 58.73 31.61 -16.45
CA GLN A 684 58.62 30.49 -17.37
C GLN A 684 57.89 29.34 -16.68
N MET A 685 56.74 28.96 -17.23
CA MET A 685 55.93 27.85 -16.73
C MET A 685 56.34 26.54 -17.39
N PRO A 686 56.39 25.42 -16.65
CA PRO A 686 56.60 24.10 -17.25
C PRO A 686 55.40 23.72 -18.13
N GLY A 687 55.67 23.22 -19.33
CA GLY A 687 54.63 22.71 -20.24
C GLY A 687 54.01 21.40 -19.76
N PRO A 688 52.92 20.93 -20.40
CA PRO A 688 52.25 19.69 -20.02
C PRO A 688 53.21 18.49 -20.11
N VAL A 689 53.29 17.67 -19.06
CA VAL A 689 54.23 16.55 -19.00
C VAL A 689 53.50 15.21 -19.11
N PRO A 690 53.71 14.41 -20.17
CA PRO A 690 53.03 13.12 -20.32
C PRO A 690 53.48 12.13 -19.24
N VAL A 691 52.54 11.33 -18.72
CA VAL A 691 52.82 10.27 -17.75
C VAL A 691 53.23 9.00 -18.51
N VAL A 692 54.46 8.52 -18.30
CA VAL A 692 54.96 7.29 -18.94
C VAL A 692 54.58 6.06 -18.09
N PRO A 693 53.74 5.14 -18.58
CA PRO A 693 53.33 3.95 -17.85
C PRO A 693 54.54 3.10 -17.43
N GLY A 694 54.57 2.63 -16.17
CA GLY A 694 55.63 1.75 -15.66
C GLY A 694 56.86 2.46 -15.07
N THR A 695 56.88 3.80 -15.01
CA THR A 695 57.94 4.58 -14.34
C THR A 695 57.50 5.07 -12.96
N ALA A 696 58.43 5.18 -12.01
CA ALA A 696 58.11 5.41 -10.58
C ALA A 696 57.64 6.85 -10.26
N ALA A 697 58.02 7.86 -11.06
CA ALA A 697 57.58 9.25 -10.93
C ALA A 697 57.96 10.10 -12.17
N THR A 698 57.08 11.03 -12.55
CA THR A 698 57.36 12.06 -13.56
C THR A 698 57.99 13.28 -12.89
N ARG A 699 59.07 13.82 -13.45
CA ARG A 699 59.80 14.98 -12.88
C ARG A 699 59.36 16.28 -13.54
N ILE A 700 59.04 17.27 -12.72
CA ILE A 700 58.68 18.63 -13.13
C ILE A 700 59.70 19.58 -12.50
N THR A 701 60.33 20.43 -13.29
CA THR A 701 61.40 21.34 -12.82
C THR A 701 60.97 22.80 -12.96
N PHE A 702 61.29 23.59 -11.94
CA PHE A 702 60.97 25.01 -11.82
C PHE A 702 62.24 25.82 -11.58
N PRO A 703 62.35 27.04 -12.13
CA PRO A 703 63.41 27.97 -11.75
C PRO A 703 63.20 28.51 -10.33
N LEU A 704 64.25 28.54 -9.51
CA LEU A 704 64.23 29.16 -8.18
C LEU A 704 64.27 30.68 -8.33
N THR A 705 63.22 31.34 -7.86
CA THR A 705 63.14 32.80 -7.83
C THR A 705 63.49 33.30 -6.44
N HIS A 706 64.35 34.31 -6.38
CA HIS A 706 64.90 34.83 -5.13
C HIS A 706 64.07 36.04 -4.70
N GLY A 707 63.46 36.01 -3.51
CA GLY A 707 62.61 37.13 -3.03
C GLY A 707 61.62 36.85 -1.90
N GLY A 708 61.63 35.67 -1.25
CA GLY A 708 60.79 35.40 -0.06
C GLY A 708 59.28 35.29 -0.34
N VAL A 709 58.85 35.20 -1.60
CA VAL A 709 57.45 35.04 -1.99
C VAL A 709 57.05 33.58 -1.88
N GLU A 710 56.09 33.28 -1.00
CA GLU A 710 55.43 31.97 -0.92
C GLU A 710 54.62 31.72 -2.19
N ARG A 711 54.75 30.52 -2.77
CA ARG A 711 54.03 30.13 -3.98
C ARG A 711 53.34 28.79 -3.78
N THR A 712 52.13 28.69 -4.32
CA THR A 712 51.38 27.44 -4.39
C THR A 712 51.61 26.81 -5.74
N ILE A 713 52.15 25.59 -5.76
CA ILE A 713 52.28 24.78 -6.98
C ILE A 713 51.17 23.75 -6.95
N THR A 714 50.32 23.77 -7.97
CA THR A 714 49.26 22.81 -8.20
C THR A 714 49.64 21.92 -9.36
N VAL A 715 49.64 20.60 -9.16
CA VAL A 715 49.82 19.63 -10.25
C VAL A 715 48.55 18.84 -10.47
N SER A 716 47.99 18.92 -11.67
CA SER A 716 46.76 18.24 -12.07
C SER A 716 47.04 17.17 -13.13
N ALA A 717 46.57 15.95 -12.94
CA ALA A 717 46.54 14.94 -14.00
C ALA A 717 45.28 15.14 -14.82
N VAL A 718 45.43 15.36 -16.12
CA VAL A 718 44.33 15.53 -17.07
C VAL A 718 44.32 14.40 -18.11
N THR A 719 43.15 14.04 -18.61
CA THR A 719 43.01 13.10 -19.73
C THR A 719 43.45 13.76 -21.04
N GLY A 720 43.58 12.97 -22.13
CA GLY A 720 43.85 13.51 -23.48
C GLY A 720 42.81 14.53 -24.00
N ALA A 721 41.63 14.62 -23.36
CA ALA A 721 40.60 15.62 -23.63
C ALA A 721 40.66 16.85 -22.70
N GLY A 722 41.68 16.96 -21.84
CA GLY A 722 41.88 18.09 -20.93
C GLY A 722 41.05 18.05 -19.65
N VAL A 723 40.42 16.91 -19.32
CA VAL A 723 39.59 16.78 -18.11
C VAL A 723 40.47 16.39 -16.91
N PRO A 724 40.49 17.17 -15.80
CA PRO A 724 41.27 16.85 -14.61
C PRO A 724 40.67 15.66 -13.86
N VAL A 725 41.52 14.69 -13.51
CA VAL A 725 41.13 13.45 -12.86
C VAL A 725 41.83 13.24 -11.51
N ALA A 726 42.87 14.02 -11.19
CA ALA A 726 43.59 14.02 -9.92
C ALA A 726 44.38 15.32 -9.76
N GLN A 727 44.60 15.79 -8.52
CA GLN A 727 45.38 16.99 -8.22
C GLN A 727 46.18 16.81 -6.93
N VAL A 728 47.38 17.39 -6.84
CA VAL A 728 48.21 17.45 -5.63
C VAL A 728 48.78 18.84 -5.41
#